data_AF-A0A8B8ATL9-F1
#
_entry.id   AF-A0A8B8ATL9-F1
#
_cell.length_a   1.000
_cell.length_b   1.000
_cell.length_c   1.000
_cell.angle_alpha   90.00
_cell.angle_beta   90.00
_cell.angle_gamma   90.00
#
_symmetry.space_group_name_H-M   'P 1'
#
loop_
_entity.id
_entity.type
_entity.pdbx_description
1 polymer ?
#
loop_
_entity_poly.entity_id
_entity_poly.type
_entity_poly.pdbx_seq_one_letter_code
_entity_poly.pdbx_strand_id
1 'polypeptide(L)'
;MRAHTEILFCYALKDIMARVDVCPENLTTITKASKRLGCDKDEYGNDQYICLPTVDMSSLVEFCYKGIMGYNKKGNCLQASKGNLTLIPCVGFLSGCPKTSFKSSDFYKYSACQSLDLEHHCYKTDPKCPQNTDKMSETQAGFIGVIAVIPIVVLFVLFVLAYIYLRKRRKQRKTKKIAGDYIETTNEDDQEMHNFPSEEHPDRPFLNKGAEKELTDTTQHSEMESDELVEKCVKKNEKLRSSMDRLIEDTLQEMEKLFPGKEAPNEVKSAVLRVKKCIDIDAKTNDVFTNLIVVSKLFTMFTNNPNLSTFELKATRSFLSKIFKTTQFSFENIKKSSEEHRKYSIWSDDTDDVWSRAAGHEDCLIQRNRELTNIGNIAPKHEKEVLENNNCERKVGDFLSELKSKVEELIIKSEVIFVRRSTAYIDLFFRIAILHSFVLWQTFFIKRRSASNQLSTALSEIKKCQDSNLSMLQYISNPRVEHAVFLSVCHLTDNENIRNFFEIQDIKPFVLRESFYGRKHYIQWGKSPNVKLQMQSFSYKVSGTYAVTDKCEFYFISVNGREMDNIYYIRSARWEDYYIGMSENGSCDAVNNKHEKGVKWKFVPLGINLEHPMFIISSIDWPGNFLCLESDGLSVKGESHFENFKVNGLWKICDVERESETPGLNSANV
;
A
#
# COMPACT_ATOMS: atom_id res chain seq x y z
N MET A 1 34.43 -26.09 -1.84
CA MET A 1 33.21 -25.59 -1.16
C MET A 1 33.18 -24.06 -1.03
N ARG A 2 34.18 -23.38 -0.43
CA ARG A 2 34.20 -21.89 -0.29
C ARG A 2 33.87 -21.10 -1.57
N ALA A 3 34.48 -21.45 -2.71
CA ALA A 3 34.25 -20.77 -4.00
C ALA A 3 32.79 -20.85 -4.50
N HIS A 4 32.04 -21.91 -4.20
CA HIS A 4 30.64 -22.02 -4.59
C HIS A 4 29.73 -21.10 -3.75
N THR A 5 30.11 -20.80 -2.51
CA THR A 5 29.35 -19.91 -1.62
C THR A 5 29.49 -18.45 -2.06
N GLU A 6 30.67 -18.04 -2.51
CA GLU A 6 30.89 -16.69 -3.07
C GLU A 6 30.14 -16.49 -4.40
N ILE A 7 30.16 -17.49 -5.29
CA ILE A 7 29.44 -17.43 -6.58
C ILE A 7 27.92 -17.28 -6.36
N LEU A 8 27.34 -18.01 -5.41
CA LEU A 8 25.89 -17.92 -5.13
C LEU A 8 25.49 -16.57 -4.52
N PHE A 9 26.39 -15.92 -3.78
CA PHE A 9 26.16 -14.58 -3.22
C PHE A 9 26.21 -13.49 -4.31
N CYS A 10 27.11 -13.63 -5.30
CA CYS A 10 27.21 -12.71 -6.43
C CYS A 10 25.96 -12.74 -7.33
N TYR A 11 25.34 -13.91 -7.57
CA TYR A 11 24.12 -13.99 -8.38
C TYR A 11 22.90 -13.34 -7.72
N ALA A 12 22.83 -13.30 -6.39
CA ALA A 12 21.72 -12.67 -5.65
C ALA A 12 21.81 -11.12 -5.58
N LEU A 13 22.97 -10.54 -5.89
CA LEU A 13 23.20 -9.09 -5.86
C LEU A 13 22.94 -8.38 -7.20
N LYS A 14 22.82 -9.11 -8.31
CA LYS A 14 22.73 -8.53 -9.67
C LYS A 14 21.50 -7.62 -9.92
N ASP A 15 20.48 -7.71 -9.09
CA ASP A 15 19.18 -7.04 -9.27
C ASP A 15 18.86 -6.01 -8.17
N ILE A 16 19.78 -5.74 -7.24
CA ILE A 16 19.55 -4.85 -6.09
C ILE A 16 20.12 -3.45 -6.37
N MET A 17 19.26 -2.43 -6.28
CA MET A 17 19.69 -1.03 -6.19
C MET A 17 20.22 -0.75 -4.79
N ALA A 18 21.55 -0.75 -4.63
CA ALA A 18 22.20 -0.48 -3.35
C ALA A 18 22.34 1.03 -3.15
N ARG A 19 21.95 1.56 -1.98
CA ARG A 19 22.20 2.97 -1.63
C ARG A 19 23.69 3.21 -1.36
N VAL A 20 24.18 4.37 -1.78
CA VAL A 20 25.54 4.86 -1.52
C VAL A 20 25.50 6.32 -1.09
N ASP A 21 26.51 6.76 -0.34
CA ASP A 21 26.65 8.17 0.05
C ASP A 21 27.32 9.02 -1.05
N VAL A 22 28.16 8.40 -1.89
CA VAL A 22 28.95 9.05 -2.96
C VAL A 22 29.08 8.11 -4.15
N CYS A 23 28.87 8.62 -5.36
CA CYS A 23 29.09 7.86 -6.59
C CYS A 23 30.56 7.90 -7.06
N PRO A 24 31.05 6.85 -7.78
CA PRO A 24 32.40 6.85 -8.34
C PRO A 24 32.69 8.00 -9.31
N GLU A 25 33.73 8.79 -9.01
CA GLU A 25 34.10 9.99 -9.77
C GLU A 25 35.00 9.71 -10.99
N ASN A 26 35.60 8.51 -11.07
CA ASN A 26 36.53 8.16 -12.15
C ASN A 26 36.45 6.69 -12.58
N LEU A 27 36.96 6.41 -13.79
CA LEU A 27 36.89 5.09 -14.43
C LEU A 27 37.52 3.96 -13.58
N THR A 28 38.61 4.24 -12.85
CA THR A 28 39.25 3.27 -11.96
C THR A 28 38.34 2.87 -10.80
N THR A 29 37.66 3.83 -10.18
CA THR A 29 36.67 3.58 -9.14
C THR A 29 35.42 2.86 -9.67
N ILE A 30 34.99 3.19 -10.90
CA ILE A 30 33.89 2.47 -11.59
C ILE A 30 34.24 1.01 -11.83
N THR A 31 35.40 0.71 -12.44
CA THR A 31 35.80 -0.68 -12.69
C THR A 31 35.94 -1.48 -11.40
N LYS A 32 36.31 -0.85 -10.28
CA LYS A 32 36.33 -1.51 -8.96
C LYS A 32 34.91 -1.77 -8.42
N ALA A 33 33.99 -0.82 -8.56
CA ALA A 33 32.60 -0.96 -8.13
C ALA A 33 31.81 -1.97 -8.98
N SER A 34 31.96 -1.92 -10.31
CA SER A 34 31.43 -2.87 -11.28
C SER A 34 31.85 -4.31 -10.96
N LYS A 35 33.16 -4.55 -10.75
CA LYS A 35 33.68 -5.86 -10.34
C LYS A 35 33.15 -6.34 -8.99
N ARG A 36 32.91 -5.44 -8.03
CA ARG A 36 32.34 -5.75 -6.70
C ARG A 36 30.89 -6.20 -6.79
N LEU A 37 30.10 -5.63 -7.70
CA LEU A 37 28.70 -6.00 -7.94
C LEU A 37 28.53 -7.12 -8.98
N GLY A 38 29.59 -7.47 -9.70
CA GLY A 38 29.54 -8.46 -10.77
C GLY A 38 28.75 -8.00 -11.99
N CYS A 39 28.81 -6.70 -12.32
CA CYS A 39 28.12 -6.18 -13.50
C CYS A 39 28.75 -6.73 -14.80
N ASP A 40 27.89 -7.04 -15.77
CA ASP A 40 28.33 -7.49 -17.09
C ASP A 40 28.68 -6.28 -17.99
N LYS A 41 28.89 -6.55 -19.28
CA LYS A 41 28.98 -5.53 -20.32
C LYS A 41 27.80 -5.64 -21.26
N ASP A 42 27.37 -4.53 -21.82
CA ASP A 42 26.36 -4.53 -22.88
C ASP A 42 26.90 -5.15 -24.18
N GLU A 43 26.01 -5.33 -25.17
CA GLU A 43 26.35 -5.90 -26.49
C GLU A 43 27.42 -5.12 -27.27
N TYR A 44 27.73 -3.88 -26.88
CA TYR A 44 28.79 -3.03 -27.46
C TYR A 44 30.05 -2.96 -26.57
N GLY A 45 30.12 -3.75 -25.49
CA GLY A 45 31.27 -3.84 -24.60
C GLY A 45 31.42 -2.71 -23.57
N ASN A 46 30.39 -1.86 -23.40
CA ASN A 46 30.34 -0.85 -22.35
C ASN A 46 30.05 -1.51 -20.98
N ASP A 47 30.70 -1.04 -19.92
CA ASP A 47 30.44 -1.48 -18.54
C ASP A 47 29.00 -1.11 -18.13
N GLN A 48 28.21 -2.07 -17.62
CA GLN A 48 26.82 -1.86 -17.22
C GLN A 48 26.66 -1.30 -15.79
N TYR A 49 27.75 -1.06 -15.06
CA TYR A 49 27.67 -0.38 -13.77
C TYR A 49 27.15 1.05 -13.90
N ILE A 50 26.18 1.40 -13.06
CA ILE A 50 25.57 2.72 -12.94
C ILE A 50 25.59 3.15 -11.47
N CYS A 51 25.85 4.44 -11.22
CA CYS A 51 25.55 5.09 -9.94
C CYS A 51 24.92 6.46 -10.18
N LEU A 52 23.71 6.70 -9.68
CA LEU A 52 22.90 7.90 -9.98
C LEU A 52 21.97 8.28 -8.81
N PRO A 53 21.49 9.54 -8.78
CA PRO A 53 20.32 9.93 -8.00
C PRO A 53 19.09 9.09 -8.30
N THR A 54 18.27 8.82 -7.28
CA THR A 54 16.89 8.39 -7.46
C THR A 54 16.01 9.54 -8.00
N VAL A 55 14.89 9.22 -8.65
CA VAL A 55 14.00 10.23 -9.29
C VAL A 55 13.41 11.23 -8.28
N ASP A 56 13.13 10.78 -7.06
CA ASP A 56 12.70 11.59 -5.91
C ASP A 56 13.84 12.39 -5.25
N MET A 57 15.08 12.26 -5.75
CA MET A 57 16.29 12.91 -5.21
C MET A 57 16.54 12.62 -3.71
N SER A 58 16.02 11.51 -3.19
CA SER A 58 16.17 11.12 -1.78
C SER A 58 17.45 10.34 -1.46
N SER A 59 18.12 9.77 -2.47
CA SER A 59 19.38 9.04 -2.30
C SER A 59 20.18 8.89 -3.60
N LEU A 60 21.46 8.55 -3.48
CA LEU A 60 22.26 7.98 -4.57
C LEU A 60 22.19 6.45 -4.50
N VAL A 61 22.14 5.80 -5.66
CA VAL A 61 22.02 4.34 -5.79
C VAL A 61 22.95 3.79 -6.87
N GLU A 62 23.60 2.67 -6.58
CA GLU A 62 24.41 1.90 -7.51
C GLU A 62 23.77 0.55 -7.86
N PHE A 63 23.89 0.13 -9.12
CA PHE A 63 23.37 -1.15 -9.62
C PHE A 63 23.97 -1.52 -11.00
N CYS A 64 23.71 -2.74 -11.46
CA CYS A 64 24.02 -3.20 -12.81
C CYS A 64 22.82 -2.95 -13.74
N TYR A 65 22.95 -2.05 -14.71
CA TYR A 65 21.88 -1.74 -15.65
C TYR A 65 21.78 -2.79 -16.76
N LYS A 66 20.65 -3.52 -16.82
CA LYS A 66 20.44 -4.63 -17.77
C LYS A 66 20.18 -4.22 -19.22
N GLY A 67 20.21 -2.93 -19.55
CA GLY A 67 19.99 -2.41 -20.90
C GLY A 67 21.28 -2.08 -21.66
N ILE A 68 21.10 -1.54 -22.86
CA ILE A 68 22.19 -0.99 -23.69
C ILE A 68 22.62 0.36 -23.10
N MET A 69 23.93 0.58 -22.94
CA MET A 69 24.50 1.84 -22.41
C MET A 69 24.59 2.91 -23.51
N GLY A 70 23.43 3.22 -24.09
CA GLY A 70 23.26 4.09 -25.25
C GLY A 70 23.55 5.57 -25.01
N TYR A 71 23.31 6.38 -26.04
CA TYR A 71 23.51 7.83 -26.00
C TYR A 71 22.29 8.58 -25.47
N ASN A 72 22.55 9.50 -24.55
CA ASN A 72 21.58 10.39 -23.94
C ASN A 72 21.65 11.80 -24.55
N LYS A 73 20.52 12.50 -24.57
CA LYS A 73 20.38 13.84 -25.15
C LYS A 73 21.05 14.89 -24.26
N LYS A 74 21.83 15.80 -24.86
CA LYS A 74 22.42 16.97 -24.18
C LYS A 74 21.37 17.78 -23.40
N GLY A 75 21.80 18.46 -22.34
CA GLY A 75 20.94 19.28 -21.48
C GLY A 75 20.18 18.50 -20.41
N ASN A 76 20.48 17.21 -20.20
CA ASN A 76 19.81 16.36 -19.22
C ASN A 76 20.82 15.61 -18.34
N CYS A 77 20.50 15.47 -17.06
CA CYS A 77 21.12 14.52 -16.14
C CYS A 77 20.41 13.16 -16.23
N LEU A 78 21.09 12.10 -15.79
CA LEU A 78 20.51 10.76 -15.61
C LEU A 78 20.00 10.58 -14.17
N GLN A 79 18.89 9.86 -14.02
CA GLN A 79 18.33 9.42 -12.74
C GLN A 79 17.92 7.95 -12.80
N ALA A 80 17.97 7.26 -11.66
CA ALA A 80 17.62 5.86 -11.51
C ALA A 80 16.19 5.67 -10.99
N SER A 81 15.42 4.82 -11.67
CA SER A 81 14.04 4.47 -11.30
C SER A 81 13.80 2.97 -11.44
N LYS A 82 13.70 2.24 -10.32
CA LYS A 82 13.41 0.80 -10.27
C LYS A 82 14.23 -0.04 -11.26
N GLY A 83 15.55 0.20 -11.32
CA GLY A 83 16.50 -0.48 -12.21
C GLY A 83 16.59 0.08 -13.64
N ASN A 84 15.82 1.11 -13.97
CA ASN A 84 15.88 1.81 -15.26
C ASN A 84 16.51 3.20 -15.17
N LEU A 85 16.94 3.70 -16.32
CA LEU A 85 17.47 5.05 -16.50
C LEU A 85 16.38 6.01 -16.98
N THR A 86 16.36 7.20 -16.41
CA THR A 86 15.46 8.31 -16.74
C THR A 86 16.26 9.59 -16.94
N LEU A 87 15.72 10.55 -17.68
CA LEU A 87 16.39 11.82 -18.00
C LEU A 87 15.65 12.98 -17.35
N ILE A 88 16.39 13.87 -16.69
CA ILE A 88 15.86 15.11 -16.10
C ILE A 88 16.60 16.33 -16.70
N PRO A 89 15.90 17.38 -17.15
CA PRO A 89 16.56 18.58 -17.69
C PRO A 89 17.43 19.30 -16.66
N CYS A 90 18.67 19.62 -17.04
CA CYS A 90 19.63 20.34 -16.19
C CYS A 90 20.11 21.68 -16.78
N VAL A 91 19.47 22.16 -17.86
CA VAL A 91 19.89 23.36 -18.61
C VAL A 91 19.97 24.63 -17.73
N GLY A 92 19.23 24.66 -16.62
CA GLY A 92 19.28 25.75 -15.64
C GLY A 92 20.42 25.68 -14.62
N PHE A 93 21.22 24.60 -14.56
CA PHE A 93 22.28 24.47 -13.56
C PHE A 93 23.38 25.53 -13.75
N LEU A 94 23.94 26.02 -12.64
CA LEU A 94 25.05 26.98 -12.62
C LEU A 94 26.27 26.47 -13.39
N SER A 95 26.55 25.16 -13.33
CA SER A 95 27.59 24.50 -14.13
C SER A 95 27.38 22.98 -14.18
N GLY A 96 28.13 22.29 -15.04
CA GLY A 96 28.23 20.81 -15.06
C GLY A 96 27.14 20.02 -15.79
N CYS A 97 26.07 20.65 -16.28
CA CYS A 97 25.08 19.98 -17.14
C CYS A 97 25.70 19.55 -18.51
N PRO A 98 25.39 18.34 -19.06
CA PRO A 98 25.98 17.86 -20.31
C PRO A 98 25.70 18.74 -21.53
N LYS A 99 26.74 19.32 -22.13
CA LYS A 99 26.62 20.20 -23.31
C LYS A 99 26.53 19.44 -24.65
N THR A 100 26.94 18.17 -24.67
CA THR A 100 26.90 17.26 -25.82
C THR A 100 26.14 15.98 -25.45
N SER A 101 25.76 15.18 -26.46
CA SER A 101 25.27 13.82 -26.20
C SER A 101 26.36 12.97 -25.55
N PHE A 102 25.97 12.09 -24.63
CA PHE A 102 26.89 11.31 -23.80
C PHE A 102 26.35 9.90 -23.57
N LYS A 103 27.23 8.91 -23.39
CA LYS A 103 26.82 7.53 -23.09
C LYS A 103 26.32 7.40 -21.65
N SER A 104 25.42 6.45 -21.38
CA SER A 104 25.01 6.14 -20.00
C SER A 104 26.20 5.72 -19.12
N SER A 105 27.20 5.02 -19.67
CA SER A 105 28.45 4.66 -18.99
C SER A 105 29.36 5.86 -18.64
N ASP A 106 29.10 7.04 -19.21
CA ASP A 106 29.88 8.27 -18.97
C ASP A 106 29.30 9.16 -17.86
N PHE A 107 28.33 8.68 -17.07
CA PHE A 107 27.65 9.42 -16.01
C PHE A 107 28.60 10.10 -14.99
N TYR A 108 29.77 9.49 -14.72
CA TYR A 108 30.81 10.01 -13.82
C TYR A 108 31.45 11.32 -14.29
N LYS A 109 31.39 11.64 -15.58
CA LYS A 109 31.91 12.90 -16.12
C LYS A 109 31.09 14.14 -15.71
N TYR A 110 29.94 13.93 -15.07
CA TYR A 110 28.96 14.96 -14.73
C TYR A 110 28.63 14.95 -13.24
N SER A 111 29.61 15.27 -12.39
CA SER A 111 29.44 15.32 -10.92
C SER A 111 28.31 16.25 -10.45
N ALA A 112 28.01 17.31 -11.19
CA ALA A 112 26.83 18.16 -10.96
C ALA A 112 25.50 17.37 -10.99
N CYS A 113 25.40 16.36 -11.86
CA CYS A 113 24.27 15.43 -11.95
C CYS A 113 24.26 14.35 -10.85
N GLN A 114 25.18 14.40 -9.89
CA GLN A 114 25.28 13.48 -8.75
C GLN A 114 25.24 14.22 -7.40
N SER A 115 25.38 15.55 -7.41
CA SER A 115 25.47 16.34 -6.18
C SER A 115 24.07 16.78 -5.72
N LEU A 116 23.52 16.04 -4.75
CA LEU A 116 22.19 16.29 -4.16
C LEU A 116 22.30 17.01 -2.81
N ASP A 117 21.40 17.95 -2.57
CA ASP A 117 20.95 18.31 -1.24
C ASP A 117 19.81 17.33 -0.85
N LEU A 118 20.08 16.48 0.15
CA LEU A 118 19.15 15.44 0.61
C LEU A 118 18.09 15.96 1.61
N GLU A 119 18.23 17.20 2.07
CA GLU A 119 17.25 17.86 2.95
C GLU A 119 16.20 18.61 2.11
N HIS A 120 16.65 19.25 1.02
CA HIS A 120 15.80 20.01 0.10
C HIS A 120 15.38 19.22 -1.16
N HIS A 121 15.84 17.97 -1.32
CA HIS A 121 15.56 17.08 -2.46
C HIS A 121 15.82 17.74 -3.82
N CYS A 122 16.97 18.39 -3.96
CA CYS A 122 17.35 19.12 -5.17
C CYS A 122 18.85 18.99 -5.49
N TYR A 123 19.24 19.31 -6.73
CA TYR A 123 20.65 19.34 -7.11
C TYR A 123 21.34 20.58 -6.57
N LYS A 124 22.49 20.45 -5.90
CA LYS A 124 23.24 21.59 -5.32
C LYS A 124 23.68 22.66 -6.34
N THR A 125 23.68 22.30 -7.62
CA THR A 125 24.05 23.16 -8.75
C THR A 125 22.85 23.78 -9.46
N ASP A 126 21.61 23.42 -9.09
CA ASP A 126 20.39 24.09 -9.54
C ASP A 126 20.23 25.42 -8.77
N PRO A 127 20.11 26.58 -9.44
CA PRO A 127 19.86 27.87 -8.79
C PRO A 127 18.58 27.92 -7.94
N LYS A 128 17.62 27.01 -8.17
CA LYS A 128 16.39 26.89 -7.38
C LYS A 128 16.58 26.08 -6.10
N CYS A 129 17.68 25.34 -5.96
CA CYS A 129 18.00 24.60 -4.76
C CYS A 129 18.45 25.58 -3.67
N PRO A 130 17.82 25.60 -2.48
CA PRO A 130 18.15 26.55 -1.43
C PRO A 130 19.64 26.54 -1.08
N GLN A 131 20.32 27.64 -1.38
CA GLN A 131 21.72 27.80 -0.98
C GLN A 131 21.75 27.99 0.54
N ASN A 132 22.63 27.25 1.21
CA ASN A 132 22.85 27.34 2.66
C ASN A 132 23.63 28.61 3.03
N THR A 133 23.18 29.79 2.57
CA THR A 133 23.75 31.10 2.91
C THR A 133 23.12 31.72 4.15
N ASP A 134 21.99 31.21 4.64
CA ASP A 134 21.33 31.70 5.86
C ASP A 134 21.70 30.94 7.13
N LYS A 135 22.99 30.62 7.30
CA LYS A 135 23.57 30.40 8.64
C LYS A 135 23.95 31.72 9.30
N MET A 136 22.99 32.64 9.38
CA MET A 136 23.11 33.86 10.19
C MET A 136 21.77 34.29 10.83
N SER A 137 21.25 33.47 11.75
CA SER A 137 20.38 33.94 12.85
C SER A 137 20.18 32.91 13.98
N GLU A 138 20.36 31.61 13.72
CA GLU A 138 20.09 30.55 14.70
C GLU A 138 21.23 30.35 15.75
N THR A 139 21.79 31.45 16.24
CA THR A 139 22.70 31.48 17.41
C THR A 139 22.24 32.49 18.47
N GLN A 140 21.15 33.25 18.25
CA GLN A 140 20.59 34.17 19.25
C GLN A 140 19.38 33.61 20.03
N ALA A 141 18.63 32.65 19.48
CA ALA A 141 17.50 32.04 20.19
C ALA A 141 17.92 31.23 21.43
N GLY A 142 19.03 30.49 21.34
CA GLY A 142 19.51 29.63 22.44
C GLY A 142 19.96 30.40 23.68
N PHE A 143 20.61 31.56 23.51
CA PHE A 143 21.11 32.35 24.65
C PHE A 143 19.99 33.05 25.42
N ILE A 144 18.92 33.49 24.76
CA ILE A 144 17.78 34.14 25.43
C ILE A 144 17.05 33.14 26.35
N GLY A 145 16.89 31.88 25.91
CA GLY A 145 16.30 30.83 26.74
C GLY A 145 17.10 30.52 28.02
N VAL A 146 18.44 30.43 27.92
CA VAL A 146 19.29 30.14 29.08
C VAL A 146 19.31 31.30 30.08
N ILE A 147 19.35 32.55 29.60
CA ILE A 147 19.36 33.74 30.48
C ILE A 147 18.02 33.90 31.24
N ALA A 148 16.89 33.48 30.68
CA ALA A 148 15.59 33.54 31.35
C ALA A 148 15.39 32.47 32.45
N VAL A 149 16.00 31.29 32.31
CA VAL A 149 15.81 30.16 33.27
C VAL A 149 16.59 30.37 34.57
N ILE A 150 17.79 30.92 34.50
CA ILE A 150 18.65 31.15 35.68
C ILE A 150 17.96 31.98 36.79
N PRO A 151 17.38 33.17 36.54
CA PRO A 151 16.71 33.94 37.58
C PRO A 151 15.47 33.23 38.15
N ILE A 152 14.75 32.43 37.35
CA ILE A 152 13.59 31.65 37.81
C ILE A 152 14.06 30.57 38.80
N VAL A 153 15.14 29.85 38.51
CA VAL A 153 15.71 28.85 39.42
C VAL A 153 16.23 29.50 40.71
N VAL A 154 16.91 30.66 40.61
CA VAL A 154 17.37 31.41 41.79
C VAL A 154 16.20 31.89 42.65
N LEU A 155 15.14 32.44 42.04
CA LEU A 155 13.92 32.83 42.76
C LEU A 155 13.24 31.63 43.44
N PHE A 156 13.18 30.48 42.78
CA PHE A 156 12.62 29.26 43.37
C PHE A 156 13.43 28.77 44.57
N VAL A 157 14.77 28.77 44.49
CA VAL A 157 15.66 28.44 45.61
C VAL A 157 15.49 29.43 46.76
N LEU A 158 15.43 30.74 46.49
CA LEU A 158 15.17 31.75 47.51
C LEU A 158 13.79 31.58 48.16
N PHE A 159 12.76 31.22 47.40
CA PHE A 159 11.43 30.93 47.92
C PHE A 159 11.42 29.69 48.83
N VAL A 160 12.12 28.62 48.45
CA VAL A 160 12.28 27.42 49.28
C VAL A 160 13.06 27.74 50.57
N LEU A 161 14.14 28.51 50.49
CA LEU A 161 14.90 28.94 51.67
C LEU A 161 14.07 29.85 52.60
N ALA A 162 13.32 30.80 52.05
CA ALA A 162 12.38 31.64 52.80
C ALA A 162 11.27 30.81 53.46
N TYR A 163 10.71 29.83 52.75
CA TYR A 163 9.72 28.90 53.28
C TYR A 163 10.28 28.05 54.44
N ILE A 164 11.50 27.52 54.30
CA ILE A 164 12.20 26.78 55.37
C ILE A 164 12.47 27.71 56.57
N TYR A 165 12.94 28.94 56.34
CA TYR A 165 13.18 29.92 57.39
C TYR A 165 11.89 30.29 58.14
N LEU A 166 10.79 30.56 57.42
CA LEU A 166 9.47 30.82 58.00
C LEU A 166 8.92 29.61 58.77
N ARG A 167 9.13 28.38 58.28
CA ARG A 167 8.75 27.13 58.97
C ARG A 167 9.58 26.93 60.25
N LYS A 168 10.87 27.28 60.23
CA LYS A 168 11.76 27.28 61.41
C LYS A 168 11.35 28.35 62.44
N ARG A 169 11.03 29.57 62.01
CA ARG A 169 10.45 30.64 62.85
C ARG A 169 9.10 30.27 63.45
N ARG A 170 8.22 29.58 62.70
CA ARG A 170 6.94 29.05 63.21
C ARG A 170 7.15 27.98 64.29
N LYS A 171 8.15 27.09 64.16
CA LYS A 171 8.53 26.16 65.24
C LYS A 171 9.03 26.92 66.48
N GLN A 172 9.95 27.88 66.34
CA GLN A 172 10.44 28.65 67.49
C GLN A 172 9.36 29.52 68.17
N ARG A 173 8.37 30.05 67.43
CA ARG A 173 7.21 30.72 68.02
C ARG A 173 6.30 29.78 68.82
N LYS A 174 6.21 28.49 68.47
CA LYS A 174 5.52 27.48 69.30
C LYS A 174 6.31 27.15 70.57
N THR A 175 7.64 27.06 70.50
CA THR A 175 8.49 26.84 71.69
C THR A 175 8.48 28.07 72.63
N LYS A 176 8.40 29.29 72.10
CA LYS A 176 8.32 30.52 72.93
C LYS A 176 6.92 30.84 73.49
N LYS A 177 5.88 30.05 73.15
CA LYS A 177 4.52 30.16 73.72
C LYS A 177 4.20 29.06 74.75
N ILE A 178 5.17 28.19 75.05
CA ILE A 178 5.11 27.14 76.09
C ILE A 178 6.08 27.48 77.25
N ALA A 179 6.85 28.57 77.12
CA ALA A 179 7.81 29.06 78.12
C ALA A 179 7.48 30.51 78.52
N GLY A 180 6.20 30.79 78.78
CA GLY A 180 5.70 32.12 79.10
C GLY A 180 4.37 32.11 79.87
N ASP A 181 4.07 30.99 80.55
CA ASP A 181 2.92 30.87 81.45
C ASP A 181 3.26 29.86 82.56
N TYR A 182 3.83 30.39 83.63
CA TYR A 182 4.06 29.78 84.95
C TYR A 182 4.26 30.94 85.93
N ILE A 183 3.80 30.78 87.19
CA ILE A 183 3.65 31.84 88.22
C ILE A 183 2.42 32.70 87.87
N GLU A 184 1.30 32.73 88.61
CA GLU A 184 0.94 32.43 90.03
C GLU A 184 -0.54 31.93 90.04
N THR A 185 -1.20 31.37 91.08
CA THR A 185 -1.06 31.43 92.56
C THR A 185 -1.89 30.29 93.20
N THR A 186 -1.45 29.80 94.38
CA THR A 186 -2.23 29.31 95.57
C THR A 186 -3.56 28.53 95.50
N ASN A 187 -3.53 27.37 96.17
CA ASN A 187 -4.42 26.89 97.26
C ASN A 187 -5.92 26.51 97.09
N GLU A 188 -6.25 25.47 97.89
CA GLU A 188 -7.50 25.20 98.65
C GLU A 188 -8.77 24.69 97.93
N ASP A 189 -9.04 23.41 98.22
CA ASP A 189 -10.26 22.84 98.83
C ASP A 189 -11.64 22.84 98.12
N ASP A 190 -12.17 21.61 98.07
CA ASP A 190 -13.54 21.14 98.35
C ASP A 190 -14.80 21.54 97.52
N GLN A 191 -15.54 20.46 97.23
CA GLN A 191 -17.00 20.28 97.23
C GLN A 191 -17.96 20.94 96.19
N GLU A 192 -18.73 20.01 95.58
CA GLU A 192 -20.19 20.01 95.34
C GLU A 192 -20.93 20.91 94.32
N MET A 193 -21.73 20.19 93.52
CA MET A 193 -23.13 20.44 93.10
C MET A 193 -23.54 21.54 92.08
N HIS A 194 -24.33 21.07 91.11
CA HIS A 194 -25.41 21.75 90.38
C HIS A 194 -25.03 22.87 89.37
N ASN A 195 -25.68 23.04 88.22
CA ASN A 195 -27.07 22.69 87.85
C ASN A 195 -27.26 22.18 86.39
N PHE A 196 -28.36 21.45 86.18
CA PHE A 196 -29.03 21.13 84.90
C PHE A 196 -29.87 22.34 84.41
N PRO A 197 -30.40 22.45 83.16
CA PRO A 197 -31.41 21.53 82.56
C PRO A 197 -31.15 21.15 81.07
N SER A 198 -31.49 19.91 80.63
CA SER A 198 -32.65 19.54 79.76
C SER A 198 -32.47 19.92 78.26
N GLU A 199 -32.97 19.27 77.20
CA GLU A 199 -33.69 18.01 76.87
C GLU A 199 -33.66 17.90 75.30
N GLU A 200 -33.88 16.81 74.55
CA GLU A 200 -34.29 15.41 74.82
C GLU A 200 -33.79 14.47 73.66
N HIS A 201 -34.16 13.18 73.71
CA HIS A 201 -34.27 12.19 72.62
C HIS A 201 -35.77 11.74 72.58
N PRO A 202 -36.34 10.83 71.75
CA PRO A 202 -35.80 10.00 70.65
C PRO A 202 -36.79 9.77 69.43
N ASP A 203 -36.49 8.74 68.63
CA ASP A 203 -37.41 7.74 67.99
C ASP A 203 -38.34 7.96 66.78
N ARG A 204 -38.47 6.85 66.02
CA ARG A 204 -39.43 6.56 64.92
C ARG A 204 -40.88 6.45 65.43
N PRO A 205 -41.94 6.38 64.58
CA PRO A 205 -42.40 5.03 64.15
C PRO A 205 -43.32 4.85 62.89
N PHE A 206 -43.48 3.57 62.54
CA PHE A 206 -44.67 2.84 62.02
C PHE A 206 -45.30 2.98 60.60
N LEU A 207 -45.48 1.78 60.01
CA LEU A 207 -46.60 1.24 59.22
C LEU A 207 -46.91 1.76 57.80
N ASN A 208 -46.85 0.82 56.84
CA ASN A 208 -48.11 0.20 56.40
C ASN A 208 -47.94 -1.29 55.99
N LYS A 209 -49.02 -2.08 56.09
CA LYS A 209 -49.08 -3.50 55.69
C LYS A 209 -49.77 -3.65 54.32
N GLY A 210 -49.38 -4.66 53.54
CA GLY A 210 -50.08 -5.10 52.33
C GLY A 210 -49.85 -6.60 52.09
N ALA A 211 -50.93 -7.37 52.00
CA ALA A 211 -50.99 -8.83 52.13
C ALA A 211 -50.12 -9.66 51.16
N GLU A 212 -49.28 -10.53 51.73
CA GLU A 212 -49.34 -12.00 51.64
C GLU A 212 -49.82 -12.65 50.32
N LYS A 213 -48.90 -13.34 49.64
CA LYS A 213 -49.10 -14.75 49.26
C LYS A 213 -47.76 -15.49 49.05
N GLU A 214 -47.62 -16.65 49.68
CA GLU A 214 -46.46 -17.54 49.54
C GLU A 214 -46.40 -18.20 48.15
N LEU A 215 -45.19 -18.40 47.61
CA LEU A 215 -44.74 -19.74 47.21
C LEU A 215 -43.20 -19.83 47.09
N THR A 216 -42.58 -20.58 48.00
CA THR A 216 -41.29 -21.32 47.88
C THR A 216 -40.07 -20.65 47.24
N ASP A 217 -39.17 -20.16 48.11
CA ASP A 217 -37.80 -20.68 48.31
C ASP A 217 -37.10 -21.44 47.15
N THR A 218 -35.97 -20.88 46.65
CA THR A 218 -34.61 -21.52 46.55
C THR A 218 -33.70 -20.66 45.63
N THR A 219 -33.37 -19.42 45.97
CA THR A 219 -32.37 -18.62 45.19
C THR A 219 -31.68 -17.53 46.02
N GLN A 220 -30.78 -17.91 46.93
CA GLN A 220 -29.85 -16.95 47.57
C GLN A 220 -28.38 -17.40 47.55
N HIS A 221 -28.06 -18.49 46.84
CA HIS A 221 -26.68 -18.98 46.73
C HIS A 221 -26.04 -18.84 45.34
N SER A 222 -26.80 -18.45 44.31
CA SER A 222 -26.33 -18.39 42.91
C SER A 222 -25.96 -16.98 42.40
N GLU A 223 -26.54 -15.90 42.94
CA GLU A 223 -26.28 -14.53 42.46
C GLU A 223 -24.87 -14.04 42.87
N MET A 224 -24.41 -14.42 44.07
CA MET A 224 -23.07 -14.06 44.54
C MET A 224 -21.95 -14.79 43.78
N GLU A 225 -22.23 -15.97 43.22
CA GLU A 225 -21.27 -16.74 42.42
C GLU A 225 -21.25 -16.28 40.95
N SER A 226 -22.40 -15.84 40.39
CA SER A 226 -22.44 -15.25 39.05
C SER A 226 -21.67 -13.94 38.95
N ASP A 227 -21.78 -13.07 39.96
CA ASP A 227 -21.11 -11.77 39.95
C ASP A 227 -19.59 -11.89 40.12
N GLU A 228 -19.11 -12.82 40.97
CA GLU A 228 -17.68 -13.12 41.05
C GLU A 228 -17.15 -13.67 39.71
N LEU A 229 -17.89 -14.56 39.05
CA LEU A 229 -17.50 -15.10 37.73
C LEU A 229 -17.46 -14.02 36.64
N VAL A 230 -18.43 -13.10 36.63
CA VAL A 230 -18.46 -11.95 35.71
C VAL A 230 -17.28 -11.02 35.98
N GLU A 231 -17.03 -10.62 37.24
CA GLU A 231 -15.92 -9.73 37.59
C GLU A 231 -14.55 -10.37 37.28
N LYS A 232 -14.41 -11.69 37.50
CA LYS A 232 -13.22 -12.48 37.19
C LYS A 232 -13.01 -12.62 35.67
N CYS A 233 -14.08 -12.68 34.88
CA CYS A 233 -14.03 -12.59 33.42
C CYS A 233 -13.64 -11.19 32.92
N VAL A 234 -14.19 -10.12 33.50
CA VAL A 234 -13.82 -8.73 33.18
C VAL A 234 -12.33 -8.49 33.47
N LYS A 235 -11.87 -8.80 34.69
CA LYS A 235 -10.45 -8.70 35.10
C LYS A 235 -9.53 -9.56 34.21
N LYS A 236 -9.96 -10.75 33.77
CA LYS A 236 -9.21 -11.61 32.84
C LYS A 236 -9.11 -10.97 31.45
N ASN A 237 -10.18 -10.36 30.95
CA ASN A 237 -10.20 -9.68 29.65
C ASN A 237 -9.37 -8.39 29.66
N GLU A 238 -9.44 -7.56 30.71
CA GLU A 238 -8.58 -6.38 30.86
C GLU A 238 -7.08 -6.75 30.93
N LYS A 239 -6.75 -7.82 31.68
CA LYS A 239 -5.38 -8.35 31.73
C LYS A 239 -4.91 -8.89 30.38
N LEU A 240 -5.79 -9.55 29.62
CA LEU A 240 -5.49 -10.04 28.27
C LEU A 240 -5.32 -8.89 27.26
N ARG A 241 -6.08 -7.79 27.42
CA ARG A 241 -6.01 -6.59 26.60
C ARG A 241 -4.72 -5.82 26.84
N SER A 242 -4.39 -5.50 28.09
CA SER A 242 -3.11 -4.87 28.45
C SER A 242 -1.88 -5.70 28.04
N SER A 243 -1.97 -7.04 28.13
CA SER A 243 -0.93 -7.94 27.61
C SER A 243 -0.82 -7.91 26.08
N MET A 244 -1.90 -7.63 25.35
CA MET A 244 -1.87 -7.47 23.89
C MET A 244 -1.31 -6.11 23.50
N ASP A 245 -1.71 -5.04 24.21
CA ASP A 245 -1.26 -3.67 23.94
C ASP A 245 0.25 -3.53 24.11
N ARG A 246 0.80 -4.10 25.19
CA ARG A 246 2.26 -4.18 25.39
C ARG A 246 2.96 -4.99 24.29
N LEU A 247 2.40 -6.13 23.88
CA LEU A 247 2.97 -6.97 22.83
C LEU A 247 2.96 -6.27 21.46
N ILE A 248 1.99 -5.40 21.22
CA ILE A 248 1.91 -4.55 20.03
C ILE A 248 3.00 -3.48 20.08
N GLU A 249 3.21 -2.81 21.22
CA GLU A 249 4.29 -1.81 21.37
C GLU A 249 5.67 -2.47 21.19
N ASP A 250 5.91 -3.61 21.83
CA ASP A 250 7.14 -4.41 21.65
C ASP A 250 7.34 -4.81 20.16
N THR A 251 6.24 -5.11 19.44
CA THR A 251 6.26 -5.43 18.00
C THR A 251 6.56 -4.20 17.15
N LEU A 252 5.93 -3.05 17.41
CA LEU A 252 6.20 -1.79 16.72
C LEU A 252 7.69 -1.43 16.85
N GLN A 253 8.26 -1.55 18.05
CA GLN A 253 9.67 -1.27 18.29
C GLN A 253 10.62 -2.24 17.56
N GLU A 254 10.24 -3.51 17.35
CA GLU A 254 11.01 -4.43 16.50
C GLU A 254 10.91 -4.05 15.02
N MET A 255 9.72 -3.68 14.55
CA MET A 255 9.51 -3.37 13.14
C MET A 255 10.11 -2.01 12.75
N GLU A 256 10.08 -0.99 13.61
CA GLU A 256 10.79 0.28 13.39
C GLU A 256 12.30 0.07 13.18
N LYS A 257 12.92 -0.88 13.91
CA LYS A 257 14.32 -1.26 13.71
C LYS A 257 14.56 -2.02 12.40
N LEU A 258 13.58 -2.82 11.96
CA LEU A 258 13.62 -3.57 10.71
C LEU A 258 13.47 -2.66 9.47
N PHE A 259 12.76 -1.53 9.60
CA PHE A 259 12.45 -0.59 8.51
C PHE A 259 12.99 0.84 8.80
N PRO A 260 14.31 1.07 8.73
CA PRO A 260 14.91 2.37 9.01
C PRO A 260 14.54 3.44 7.95
N GLY A 261 13.81 4.48 8.38
CA GLY A 261 13.40 5.62 7.57
C GLY A 261 12.41 6.52 8.34
N LYS A 262 12.03 7.68 7.82
CA LYS A 262 10.99 8.54 8.46
C LYS A 262 9.56 8.14 8.07
N GLU A 263 9.36 7.57 6.89
CA GLU A 263 8.03 7.24 6.36
C GLU A 263 7.59 5.81 6.72
N ALA A 264 8.49 4.83 6.55
CA ALA A 264 8.22 3.42 6.81
C ALA A 264 7.68 3.11 8.23
N PRO A 265 8.13 3.76 9.33
CA PRO A 265 7.54 3.58 10.66
C PRO A 265 6.02 3.85 10.70
N ASN A 266 5.54 4.85 9.98
CA ASN A 266 4.11 5.20 9.97
C ASN A 266 3.26 4.16 9.24
N GLU A 267 3.77 3.62 8.13
CA GLU A 267 3.09 2.57 7.35
C GLU A 267 3.04 1.24 8.11
N VAL A 268 4.16 0.85 8.69
CA VAL A 268 4.31 -0.33 9.57
C VAL A 268 3.36 -0.22 10.76
N LYS A 269 3.36 0.94 11.45
CA LYS A 269 2.45 1.20 12.57
C LYS A 269 0.99 1.14 12.16
N SER A 270 0.65 1.69 11.00
CA SER A 270 -0.69 1.59 10.42
C SER A 270 -1.08 0.15 10.08
N ALA A 271 -0.15 -0.68 9.57
CA ALA A 271 -0.40 -2.10 9.30
C ALA A 271 -0.65 -2.91 10.59
N VAL A 272 0.23 -2.81 11.59
CA VAL A 272 0.07 -3.52 12.88
C VAL A 272 -1.21 -3.10 13.60
N LEU A 273 -1.54 -1.81 13.62
CA LEU A 273 -2.77 -1.31 14.24
C LEU A 273 -4.05 -1.73 13.47
N ARG A 274 -3.98 -1.91 12.14
CA ARG A 274 -5.11 -2.48 11.38
C ARG A 274 -5.31 -3.95 11.73
N VAL A 275 -4.25 -4.75 11.83
CA VAL A 275 -4.33 -6.15 12.29
C VAL A 275 -4.90 -6.25 13.70
N LYS A 276 -4.56 -5.32 14.62
CA LYS A 276 -5.20 -5.22 15.93
C LYS A 276 -6.73 -5.04 15.82
N LYS A 277 -7.18 -4.07 15.01
CA LYS A 277 -8.63 -3.78 14.86
C LYS A 277 -9.42 -5.01 14.38
N CYS A 278 -8.84 -5.86 13.54
CA CYS A 278 -9.47 -7.12 13.11
C CYS A 278 -9.76 -8.08 14.27
N ILE A 279 -9.00 -8.02 15.38
CA ILE A 279 -9.18 -8.89 16.56
C ILE A 279 -10.37 -8.44 17.42
N ASP A 280 -10.66 -7.12 17.46
CA ASP A 280 -11.76 -6.54 18.23
C ASP A 280 -13.15 -6.71 17.54
N ILE A 281 -13.23 -7.35 16.36
CA ILE A 281 -14.45 -7.56 15.56
C ILE A 281 -15.02 -8.97 15.77
N ASP A 282 -16.35 -9.15 15.78
CA ASP A 282 -16.97 -10.48 15.86
C ASP A 282 -16.76 -11.27 14.55
N ALA A 283 -16.20 -12.48 14.67
CA ALA A 283 -15.99 -13.39 13.55
C ALA A 283 -17.29 -13.98 12.97
N LYS A 284 -18.42 -13.89 13.68
CA LYS A 284 -19.72 -14.43 13.22
C LYS A 284 -20.46 -13.53 12.22
N THR A 285 -20.09 -12.26 12.11
CA THR A 285 -20.84 -11.27 11.30
C THR A 285 -20.10 -10.83 10.03
N ASN A 286 -18.78 -11.07 9.95
CA ASN A 286 -17.92 -10.55 8.89
C ASN A 286 -17.12 -11.67 8.21
N ASP A 287 -16.89 -11.55 6.91
CA ASP A 287 -16.01 -12.46 6.18
C ASP A 287 -14.55 -12.32 6.65
N VAL A 288 -14.02 -13.41 7.21
CA VAL A 288 -12.64 -13.51 7.70
C VAL A 288 -11.62 -13.28 6.58
N PHE A 289 -11.96 -13.48 5.30
CA PHE A 289 -11.05 -13.21 4.18
C PHE A 289 -10.54 -11.77 4.18
N THR A 290 -11.35 -10.79 4.61
CA THR A 290 -10.91 -9.38 4.75
C THR A 290 -9.81 -9.22 5.79
N ASN A 291 -9.84 -9.98 6.89
CA ASN A 291 -8.78 -9.96 7.90
C ASN A 291 -7.50 -10.61 7.36
N LEU A 292 -7.61 -11.64 6.51
CA LEU A 292 -6.48 -12.26 5.82
C LEU A 292 -5.77 -11.27 4.89
N ILE A 293 -6.49 -10.40 4.19
CA ILE A 293 -5.92 -9.30 3.37
C ILE A 293 -5.10 -8.35 4.25
N VAL A 294 -5.67 -7.91 5.39
CA VAL A 294 -5.02 -6.95 6.30
C VAL A 294 -3.71 -7.47 6.88
N VAL A 295 -3.63 -8.74 7.27
CA VAL A 295 -2.37 -9.34 7.75
C VAL A 295 -1.42 -9.74 6.60
N SER A 296 -1.94 -10.08 5.42
CA SER A 296 -1.11 -10.35 4.25
C SER A 296 -0.33 -9.12 3.78
N LYS A 297 -0.85 -7.90 3.96
CA LYS A 297 -0.07 -6.65 3.78
C LYS A 297 1.18 -6.61 4.66
N LEU A 298 1.06 -7.02 5.92
CA LEU A 298 2.19 -7.09 6.86
C LEU A 298 3.21 -8.14 6.41
N PHE A 299 2.74 -9.24 5.80
CA PHE A 299 3.60 -10.23 5.16
C PHE A 299 4.34 -9.71 3.93
N THR A 300 3.68 -8.94 3.06
CA THR A 300 4.33 -8.25 1.92
C THR A 300 5.48 -7.36 2.39
N MET A 301 5.28 -6.58 3.47
CA MET A 301 6.34 -5.76 4.08
C MET A 301 7.55 -6.60 4.49
N PHE A 302 7.34 -7.79 5.07
CA PHE A 302 8.44 -8.71 5.40
C PHE A 302 9.14 -9.27 4.16
N THR A 303 8.40 -9.70 3.12
CA THR A 303 8.99 -10.29 1.89
C THR A 303 9.93 -9.32 1.20
N ASN A 304 9.53 -8.04 1.16
CA ASN A 304 10.27 -6.96 0.52
C ASN A 304 11.49 -6.49 1.33
N ASN A 305 11.64 -6.92 2.60
CA ASN A 305 12.76 -6.52 3.44
C ASN A 305 13.95 -7.49 3.31
N PRO A 306 15.13 -7.04 2.83
CA PRO A 306 16.30 -7.91 2.68
C PRO A 306 16.89 -8.38 4.02
N ASN A 307 16.64 -7.68 5.12
CA ASN A 307 17.19 -7.94 6.46
C ASN A 307 16.31 -8.87 7.32
N LEU A 308 15.20 -9.39 6.80
CA LEU A 308 14.29 -10.27 7.55
C LEU A 308 14.96 -11.55 8.09
N SER A 309 15.94 -12.07 7.35
CA SER A 309 16.70 -13.26 7.74
C SER A 309 17.70 -12.99 8.87
N THR A 310 18.19 -11.75 9.00
CA THR A 310 19.22 -11.35 9.98
C THR A 310 18.64 -10.77 11.27
N PHE A 311 17.44 -10.18 11.22
CA PHE A 311 16.80 -9.58 12.40
C PHE A 311 16.15 -10.61 13.34
N GLU A 312 16.33 -10.45 14.66
CA GLU A 312 15.49 -11.14 15.64
C GLU A 312 14.13 -10.46 15.75
N LEU A 313 13.05 -11.25 15.58
CA LEU A 313 11.66 -10.80 15.60
C LEU A 313 10.88 -11.54 16.70
N LYS A 314 11.26 -11.34 17.97
CA LYS A 314 10.76 -12.08 19.14
C LYS A 314 9.35 -11.64 19.54
N ALA A 315 9.11 -10.33 19.62
CA ALA A 315 7.79 -9.76 19.88
C ALA A 315 6.86 -9.99 18.69
N THR A 316 7.33 -9.67 17.48
CA THR A 316 6.60 -9.84 16.21
C THR A 316 6.14 -11.28 16.00
N ARG A 317 7.02 -12.27 16.23
CA ARG A 317 6.66 -13.71 16.21
C ARG A 317 5.60 -14.05 17.25
N SER A 318 5.67 -13.46 18.43
CA SER A 318 4.72 -13.72 19.53
C SER A 318 3.35 -13.09 19.26
N PHE A 319 3.33 -11.90 18.65
CA PHE A 319 2.13 -11.23 18.15
C PHE A 319 1.44 -12.05 17.05
N LEU A 320 2.18 -12.44 16.01
CA LEU A 320 1.67 -13.27 14.92
C LEU A 320 1.23 -14.66 15.41
N SER A 321 1.95 -15.29 16.33
CA SER A 321 1.54 -16.55 16.95
C SER A 321 0.23 -16.45 17.75
N LYS A 322 -0.20 -15.26 18.17
CA LYS A 322 -1.50 -15.02 18.82
C LYS A 322 -2.59 -14.74 17.78
N ILE A 323 -2.26 -13.98 16.73
CA ILE A 323 -3.14 -13.75 15.56
C ILE A 323 -3.53 -15.08 14.89
N PHE A 324 -2.56 -15.96 14.61
CA PHE A 324 -2.82 -17.28 14.01
C PHE A 324 -3.70 -18.21 14.85
N LYS A 325 -3.96 -17.89 16.13
CA LYS A 325 -4.86 -18.63 17.02
C LYS A 325 -6.21 -17.94 17.27
N THR A 326 -6.43 -16.80 16.63
CA THR A 326 -7.60 -15.95 16.83
C THR A 326 -8.66 -16.31 15.77
N THR A 327 -9.92 -16.50 16.18
CA THR A 327 -10.99 -17.02 15.29
C THR A 327 -11.26 -16.12 14.08
N GLN A 328 -11.00 -14.82 14.23
CA GLN A 328 -11.04 -13.78 13.20
C GLN A 328 -10.00 -13.97 12.07
N PHE A 329 -9.09 -14.96 12.19
CA PHE A 329 -8.10 -15.35 11.18
C PHE A 329 -8.13 -16.88 10.89
N SER A 330 -9.13 -17.61 11.41
CA SER A 330 -9.30 -19.04 11.12
C SER A 330 -9.90 -19.23 9.73
N PHE A 331 -9.29 -20.10 8.92
CA PHE A 331 -9.80 -20.44 7.59
C PHE A 331 -11.15 -21.18 7.65
N GLU A 332 -11.56 -21.69 8.82
CA GLU A 332 -12.88 -22.31 9.00
C GLU A 332 -14.06 -21.34 8.83
N ASN A 333 -13.79 -20.04 8.95
CA ASN A 333 -14.78 -18.97 8.91
C ASN A 333 -14.78 -18.20 7.57
N ILE A 334 -14.03 -18.66 6.55
CA ILE A 334 -14.10 -18.08 5.21
C ILE A 334 -15.28 -18.69 4.44
N LYS A 335 -16.01 -17.88 3.70
CA LYS A 335 -17.00 -18.35 2.73
C LYS A 335 -16.30 -19.16 1.63
N LYS A 336 -16.73 -20.38 1.33
CA LYS A 336 -15.99 -21.30 0.42
C LYS A 336 -16.16 -20.97 -1.06
N SER A 337 -15.14 -21.25 -1.87
CA SER A 337 -15.18 -21.08 -3.34
C SER A 337 -16.31 -21.89 -4.00
N SER A 338 -16.62 -23.07 -3.45
CA SER A 338 -17.69 -23.95 -3.93
C SER A 338 -19.09 -23.32 -3.81
N GLU A 339 -19.29 -22.43 -2.83
CA GLU A 339 -20.53 -21.68 -2.66
C GLU A 339 -20.64 -20.53 -3.69
N GLU A 340 -19.51 -20.12 -4.27
CA GLU A 340 -19.40 -19.04 -5.26
C GLU A 340 -19.40 -19.56 -6.72
N HIS A 341 -19.43 -20.88 -6.93
CA HIS A 341 -19.37 -21.53 -8.25
C HIS A 341 -20.37 -20.96 -9.27
N ARG A 342 -21.57 -20.57 -8.80
CA ARG A 342 -22.63 -19.94 -9.62
C ARG A 342 -22.23 -18.62 -10.28
N LYS A 343 -21.20 -17.92 -9.79
CA LYS A 343 -20.65 -16.70 -10.41
C LYS A 343 -19.93 -17.00 -11.73
N TYR A 344 -19.37 -18.19 -11.87
CA TYR A 344 -18.48 -18.57 -12.97
C TYR A 344 -19.02 -19.69 -13.88
N SER A 345 -20.03 -20.44 -13.43
CA SER A 345 -20.68 -21.56 -14.16
C SER A 345 -21.47 -21.19 -15.43
N ILE A 346 -21.23 -20.01 -16.01
CA ILE A 346 -21.90 -19.52 -17.23
C ILE A 346 -21.15 -19.96 -18.51
N TRP A 347 -19.94 -20.53 -18.39
CA TRP A 347 -18.98 -20.64 -19.51
C TRP A 347 -18.39 -22.06 -19.78
N SER A 348 -19.26 -23.09 -19.79
CA SER A 348 -19.10 -24.50 -20.27
C SER A 348 -18.51 -25.56 -19.32
N ASP A 349 -18.91 -26.83 -19.53
CA ASP A 349 -18.59 -28.05 -18.78
C ASP A 349 -17.11 -28.26 -18.40
N ASP A 350 -16.17 -27.83 -19.26
CA ASP A 350 -14.72 -27.99 -19.07
C ASP A 350 -14.15 -27.09 -17.94
N THR A 351 -14.94 -26.19 -17.37
CA THR A 351 -14.52 -25.43 -16.18
C THR A 351 -14.59 -26.24 -14.89
N ASP A 352 -15.46 -27.26 -14.81
CA ASP A 352 -15.82 -27.90 -13.54
C ASP A 352 -14.65 -28.68 -12.92
N ASP A 353 -13.71 -29.23 -13.71
CA ASP A 353 -12.47 -29.83 -13.19
C ASP A 353 -11.61 -28.81 -12.44
N VAL A 354 -11.33 -27.65 -13.05
CA VAL A 354 -10.43 -26.65 -12.48
C VAL A 354 -11.00 -26.07 -11.19
N TRP A 355 -12.32 -25.80 -11.15
CA TRP A 355 -13.00 -25.36 -9.94
C TRP A 355 -13.08 -26.44 -8.86
N SER A 356 -13.37 -27.69 -9.23
CA SER A 356 -13.40 -28.82 -8.27
C SER A 356 -12.03 -29.07 -7.64
N ARG A 357 -10.96 -29.01 -8.45
CA ARG A 357 -9.58 -29.12 -7.93
C ARG A 357 -9.22 -27.92 -7.05
N ALA A 358 -9.57 -26.69 -7.45
CA ALA A 358 -9.34 -25.51 -6.62
C ALA A 358 -10.06 -25.58 -5.27
N ALA A 359 -11.31 -26.07 -5.24
CA ALA A 359 -12.05 -26.31 -4.00
C ALA A 359 -11.35 -27.36 -3.11
N GLY A 360 -10.86 -28.46 -3.70
CA GLY A 360 -10.05 -29.44 -2.98
C GLY A 360 -8.72 -28.89 -2.45
N HIS A 361 -8.10 -27.95 -3.17
CA HIS A 361 -6.92 -27.21 -2.72
C HIS A 361 -7.24 -26.20 -1.61
N GLU A 362 -8.39 -25.54 -1.65
CA GLU A 362 -8.88 -24.67 -0.57
C GLU A 362 -9.18 -25.49 0.71
N ASP A 363 -9.90 -26.61 0.61
CA ASP A 363 -10.14 -27.51 1.75
C ASP A 363 -8.84 -28.07 2.34
N CYS A 364 -7.85 -28.37 1.50
CA CYS A 364 -6.51 -28.73 1.95
C CYS A 364 -5.85 -27.61 2.78
N LEU A 365 -5.93 -26.35 2.33
CA LEU A 365 -5.40 -25.19 3.05
C LEU A 365 -6.16 -24.89 4.35
N ILE A 366 -7.49 -25.06 4.38
CA ILE A 366 -8.32 -24.94 5.59
C ILE A 366 -7.87 -25.96 6.64
N GLN A 367 -7.76 -27.23 6.26
CA GLN A 367 -7.29 -28.29 7.15
C GLN A 367 -5.85 -28.04 7.61
N ARG A 368 -4.99 -27.54 6.73
CA ARG A 368 -3.60 -27.20 7.07
C ARG A 368 -3.50 -26.03 8.07
N ASN A 369 -4.31 -24.99 7.89
CA ASN A 369 -4.41 -23.89 8.85
C ASN A 369 -4.89 -24.36 10.24
N ARG A 370 -5.87 -25.27 10.29
CA ARG A 370 -6.33 -25.92 11.54
C ARG A 370 -5.21 -26.68 12.25
N GLU A 371 -4.41 -27.47 11.52
CA GLU A 371 -3.26 -28.20 12.09
C GLU A 371 -2.22 -27.25 12.70
N LEU A 372 -1.76 -26.26 11.92
CA LEU A 372 -0.74 -25.31 12.35
C LEU A 372 -1.18 -24.48 13.57
N THR A 373 -2.47 -24.16 13.66
CA THR A 373 -3.07 -23.44 14.79
C THR A 373 -2.99 -24.24 16.10
N ASN A 374 -3.13 -25.56 16.01
CA ASN A 374 -3.19 -26.47 17.16
C ASN A 374 -1.83 -27.00 17.64
N ILE A 375 -0.74 -26.77 16.90
CA ILE A 375 0.62 -27.25 17.24
C ILE A 375 1.02 -27.00 18.71
N GLY A 376 0.65 -25.85 19.29
CA GLY A 376 1.00 -25.52 20.67
C GLY A 376 0.31 -26.37 21.76
N ASN A 377 -0.63 -27.23 21.38
CA ASN A 377 -1.38 -28.13 22.27
C ASN A 377 -0.92 -29.61 22.10
N ILE A 378 0.11 -29.85 21.28
CA ILE A 378 0.52 -31.18 20.79
C ILE A 378 1.92 -31.54 21.34
N ALA A 379 2.21 -32.85 21.45
CA ALA A 379 3.51 -33.33 21.91
C ALA A 379 4.67 -32.95 20.94
N PRO A 380 5.87 -32.59 21.44
CA PRO A 380 6.96 -32.04 20.60
C PRO A 380 7.41 -32.92 19.42
N LYS A 381 7.28 -34.25 19.53
CA LYS A 381 7.61 -35.18 18.44
C LYS A 381 6.64 -35.04 17.26
N HIS A 382 5.36 -34.84 17.54
CA HIS A 382 4.32 -34.68 16.53
C HIS A 382 4.29 -33.25 15.97
N GLU A 383 4.67 -32.22 16.76
CA GLU A 383 4.95 -30.87 16.23
C GLU A 383 5.99 -30.91 15.09
N LYS A 384 7.09 -31.65 15.24
CA LYS A 384 8.11 -31.78 14.20
C LYS A 384 7.55 -32.44 12.92
N GLU A 385 6.82 -33.53 13.07
CA GLU A 385 6.18 -34.27 11.97
C GLU A 385 5.19 -33.39 11.19
N VAL A 386 4.32 -32.65 11.89
CA VAL A 386 3.36 -31.71 11.29
C VAL A 386 4.08 -30.58 10.53
N LEU A 387 5.23 -30.11 11.01
CA LEU A 387 6.03 -29.07 10.34
C LEU A 387 6.90 -29.58 9.17
N GLU A 388 7.19 -30.87 9.11
CA GLU A 388 7.91 -31.52 8.01
C GLU A 388 6.95 -31.97 6.89
N ASN A 389 5.68 -32.27 7.20
CA ASN A 389 4.64 -32.53 6.22
C ASN A 389 4.20 -31.25 5.48
N ASN A 390 4.83 -30.95 4.33
CA ASN A 390 4.46 -29.86 3.43
C ASN A 390 3.74 -30.32 2.14
N ASN A 391 3.03 -31.45 2.20
CA ASN A 391 2.37 -32.05 1.04
C ASN A 391 1.24 -31.18 0.47
N CYS A 392 0.53 -30.43 1.33
CA CYS A 392 -0.54 -29.55 0.88
C CYS A 392 0.02 -28.35 0.11
N GLU A 393 0.98 -27.67 0.73
CA GLU A 393 1.68 -26.49 0.22
C GLU A 393 2.35 -26.79 -1.14
N ARG A 394 3.02 -27.95 -1.27
CA ARG A 394 3.59 -28.39 -2.56
C ARG A 394 2.51 -28.57 -3.63
N LYS A 395 1.45 -29.34 -3.36
CA LYS A 395 0.36 -29.59 -4.32
C LYS A 395 -0.36 -28.31 -4.74
N VAL A 396 -0.53 -27.36 -3.82
CA VAL A 396 -1.11 -26.04 -4.12
C VAL A 396 -0.15 -25.22 -4.99
N GLY A 397 1.15 -25.22 -4.70
CA GLY A 397 2.16 -24.58 -5.55
C GLY A 397 2.22 -25.15 -6.97
N ASP A 398 2.10 -26.48 -7.11
CA ASP A 398 2.04 -27.16 -8.40
C ASP A 398 0.75 -26.78 -9.17
N PHE A 399 -0.41 -26.76 -8.49
CA PHE A 399 -1.69 -26.32 -9.08
C PHE A 399 -1.68 -24.86 -9.51
N LEU A 400 -1.15 -23.95 -8.69
CA LEU A 400 -0.99 -22.54 -9.05
C LEU A 400 -0.08 -22.38 -10.29
N SER A 401 0.95 -23.22 -10.41
CA SER A 401 1.84 -23.25 -11.58
C SER A 401 1.13 -23.77 -12.84
N GLU A 402 0.30 -24.81 -12.74
CA GLU A 402 -0.56 -25.29 -13.83
C GLU A 402 -1.57 -24.22 -14.27
N LEU A 403 -2.25 -23.59 -13.30
CA LEU A 403 -3.27 -22.58 -13.55
C LEU A 403 -2.68 -21.33 -14.22
N LYS A 404 -1.47 -20.93 -13.83
CA LYS A 404 -0.68 -19.91 -14.53
C LYS A 404 -0.45 -20.29 -15.99
N SER A 405 0.13 -21.46 -16.28
CA SER A 405 0.39 -21.90 -17.67
C SER A 405 -0.88 -21.94 -18.52
N LYS A 406 -2.02 -22.38 -17.94
CA LYS A 406 -3.34 -22.33 -18.61
C LYS A 406 -3.80 -20.91 -18.91
N VAL A 407 -3.58 -19.96 -18.00
CA VAL A 407 -3.89 -18.53 -18.24
C VAL A 407 -3.02 -17.98 -19.38
N GLU A 408 -1.72 -18.29 -19.39
CA GLU A 408 -0.80 -17.86 -20.44
C GLU A 408 -1.26 -18.37 -21.82
N GLU A 409 -1.61 -19.66 -21.93
CA GLU A 409 -2.15 -20.27 -23.16
C GLU A 409 -3.46 -19.61 -23.62
N LEU A 410 -4.40 -19.39 -22.70
CA LEU A 410 -5.71 -18.82 -23.01
C LEU A 410 -5.65 -17.34 -23.42
N ILE A 411 -4.70 -16.57 -22.87
CA ILE A 411 -4.48 -15.17 -23.28
C ILE A 411 -3.93 -15.10 -24.70
N ILE A 412 -2.99 -15.99 -25.07
CA ILE A 412 -2.39 -16.02 -26.42
C ILE A 412 -3.44 -16.26 -27.51
N LYS A 413 -4.44 -17.12 -27.26
CA LYS A 413 -5.52 -17.42 -28.23
C LYS A 413 -6.32 -16.19 -28.66
N SER A 414 -6.33 -15.11 -27.85
CA SER A 414 -6.90 -13.81 -28.21
C SER A 414 -8.39 -13.78 -28.61
N GLU A 415 -9.14 -14.87 -28.41
CA GLU A 415 -10.60 -14.89 -28.57
C GLU A 415 -11.32 -14.54 -27.26
N VAL A 416 -12.42 -13.80 -27.35
CA VAL A 416 -13.22 -13.31 -26.21
C VAL A 416 -13.64 -14.43 -25.25
N ILE A 417 -13.95 -15.62 -25.76
CA ILE A 417 -14.34 -16.78 -24.96
C ILE A 417 -13.19 -17.31 -24.08
N PHE A 418 -11.99 -17.41 -24.65
CA PHE A 418 -10.80 -17.90 -23.93
C PHE A 418 -10.28 -16.86 -22.93
N VAL A 419 -10.32 -15.56 -23.26
CA VAL A 419 -9.87 -14.52 -22.33
C VAL A 419 -10.85 -14.24 -21.19
N ARG A 420 -12.16 -14.51 -21.37
CA ARG A 420 -13.13 -14.53 -20.26
C ARG A 420 -12.80 -15.68 -19.30
N ARG A 421 -12.48 -16.87 -19.83
CA ARG A 421 -12.03 -18.02 -19.02
C ARG A 421 -10.72 -17.71 -18.29
N SER A 422 -9.73 -17.11 -18.95
CA SER A 422 -8.47 -16.74 -18.29
C SER A 422 -8.65 -15.68 -17.20
N THR A 423 -9.57 -14.72 -17.38
CA THR A 423 -9.94 -13.75 -16.33
C THR A 423 -10.45 -14.44 -15.07
N ALA A 424 -11.37 -15.40 -15.21
CA ALA A 424 -11.89 -16.17 -14.09
C ALA A 424 -10.80 -17.04 -13.42
N TYR A 425 -9.89 -17.62 -14.20
CA TYR A 425 -8.74 -18.38 -13.69
C TYR A 425 -7.72 -17.50 -12.95
N ILE A 426 -7.53 -16.23 -13.34
CA ILE A 426 -6.69 -15.27 -12.60
C ILE A 426 -7.32 -14.89 -11.26
N ASP A 427 -8.63 -14.64 -11.21
CA ASP A 427 -9.33 -14.35 -9.95
C ASP A 427 -9.24 -15.56 -8.98
N LEU A 428 -9.47 -16.77 -9.50
CA LEU A 428 -9.28 -18.02 -8.75
C LEU A 428 -7.83 -18.22 -8.28
N PHE A 429 -6.85 -17.97 -9.15
CA PHE A 429 -5.43 -18.04 -8.83
C PHE A 429 -5.11 -17.16 -7.61
N PHE A 430 -5.55 -15.90 -7.60
CA PHE A 430 -5.26 -15.00 -6.49
C PHE A 430 -5.98 -15.40 -5.20
N ARG A 431 -7.20 -15.94 -5.27
CA ARG A 431 -7.88 -16.48 -4.09
C ARG A 431 -7.05 -17.56 -3.39
N ILE A 432 -6.63 -18.57 -4.15
CA ILE A 432 -5.81 -19.69 -3.63
C ILE A 432 -4.40 -19.20 -3.22
N ALA A 433 -3.80 -18.27 -3.98
CA ALA A 433 -2.48 -17.73 -3.67
C ALA A 433 -2.46 -16.92 -2.36
N ILE A 434 -3.53 -16.20 -2.00
CA ILE A 434 -3.64 -15.49 -0.71
C ILE A 434 -3.65 -16.49 0.45
N LEU A 435 -4.53 -17.50 0.38
CA LEU A 435 -4.61 -18.55 1.41
C LEU A 435 -3.29 -19.33 1.55
N HIS A 436 -2.67 -19.69 0.42
CA HIS A 436 -1.39 -20.38 0.39
C HIS A 436 -0.26 -19.54 1.02
N SER A 437 -0.16 -18.26 0.66
CA SER A 437 0.84 -17.34 1.20
C SER A 437 0.72 -17.22 2.72
N PHE A 438 -0.49 -17.10 3.25
CA PHE A 438 -0.74 -17.07 4.69
C PHE A 438 -0.28 -18.35 5.39
N VAL A 439 -0.57 -19.54 4.82
CA VAL A 439 -0.14 -20.84 5.38
C VAL A 439 1.39 -20.99 5.36
N LEU A 440 2.07 -20.52 4.31
CA LEU A 440 3.54 -20.49 4.25
C LEU A 440 4.12 -19.57 5.34
N TRP A 441 3.53 -18.39 5.55
CA TRP A 441 3.95 -17.47 6.61
C TRP A 441 3.69 -18.01 8.02
N GLN A 442 2.52 -18.62 8.25
CA GLN A 442 2.20 -19.33 9.49
C GLN A 442 3.25 -20.41 9.79
N THR A 443 3.57 -21.24 8.78
CA THR A 443 4.62 -22.27 8.87
C THR A 443 6.00 -21.68 9.16
N PHE A 444 6.39 -20.59 8.49
CA PHE A 444 7.67 -19.90 8.70
C PHE A 444 7.83 -19.40 10.15
N PHE A 445 6.82 -18.69 10.69
CA PHE A 445 6.89 -18.17 12.05
C PHE A 445 6.87 -19.28 13.12
N ILE A 446 6.23 -20.42 12.86
CA ILE A 446 6.28 -21.59 13.74
C ILE A 446 7.65 -22.30 13.63
N LYS A 447 8.21 -22.52 12.44
CA LYS A 447 9.59 -23.05 12.28
C LYS A 447 10.66 -22.16 12.93
N ARG A 448 10.43 -20.83 12.96
CA ARG A 448 11.26 -19.85 13.68
C ARG A 448 11.08 -19.89 15.21
N ARG A 449 10.11 -20.64 15.74
CA ARG A 449 9.96 -20.93 17.17
C ARG A 449 10.84 -22.11 17.60
N SER A 450 10.91 -23.16 16.80
CA SER A 450 11.58 -24.43 17.11
C SER A 450 13.07 -24.50 16.75
N ALA A 451 13.70 -23.35 16.45
CA ALA A 451 15.10 -23.25 16.03
C ALA A 451 15.47 -24.17 14.84
N SER A 452 14.53 -24.36 13.90
CA SER A 452 14.72 -25.26 12.76
C SER A 452 15.75 -24.72 11.75
N ASN A 453 16.68 -25.60 11.35
CA ASN A 453 17.71 -25.31 10.33
C ASN A 453 17.12 -25.02 8.93
N GLN A 454 15.82 -25.20 8.70
CA GLN A 454 15.14 -25.02 7.40
C GLN A 454 14.63 -23.59 7.16
N LEU A 455 14.93 -22.62 8.03
CA LEU A 455 14.34 -21.27 7.96
C LEU A 455 14.67 -20.53 6.63
N SER A 456 15.86 -20.75 6.07
CA SER A 456 16.27 -20.21 4.76
C SER A 456 15.47 -20.81 3.61
N THR A 457 15.21 -22.12 3.64
CA THR A 457 14.38 -22.82 2.66
C THR A 457 12.95 -22.29 2.65
N ALA A 458 12.33 -22.15 3.83
CA ALA A 458 10.96 -21.63 3.95
C ALA A 458 10.83 -20.18 3.44
N LEU A 459 11.83 -19.33 3.70
CA LEU A 459 11.83 -17.96 3.16
C LEU A 459 12.04 -17.93 1.63
N SER A 460 12.83 -18.86 1.10
CA SER A 460 13.02 -19.03 -0.35
C SER A 460 11.73 -19.47 -1.04
N GLU A 461 10.99 -20.41 -0.44
CA GLU A 461 9.67 -20.86 -0.92
C GLU A 461 8.65 -19.71 -0.93
N ILE A 462 8.60 -18.91 0.14
CA ILE A 462 7.76 -17.69 0.21
C ILE A 462 8.11 -16.71 -0.92
N LYS A 463 9.40 -16.39 -1.11
CA LYS A 463 9.84 -15.47 -2.18
C LYS A 463 9.50 -16.00 -3.57
N LYS A 464 9.79 -17.27 -3.85
CA LYS A 464 9.42 -17.90 -5.13
C LYS A 464 7.91 -17.84 -5.40
N CYS A 465 7.07 -18.06 -4.37
CA CYS A 465 5.62 -17.95 -4.52
C CYS A 465 5.22 -16.48 -4.80
N GLN A 466 5.78 -15.53 -4.05
CA GLN A 466 5.53 -14.10 -4.23
C GLN A 466 5.89 -13.64 -5.66
N ASP A 467 7.07 -14.01 -6.17
CA ASP A 467 7.52 -13.65 -7.53
C ASP A 467 6.58 -14.22 -8.60
N SER A 468 6.13 -15.47 -8.41
CA SER A 468 5.13 -16.09 -9.28
C SER A 468 3.80 -15.32 -9.27
N ASN A 469 3.30 -14.97 -8.08
CA ASN A 469 2.05 -14.24 -7.93
C ASN A 469 2.13 -12.83 -8.54
N LEU A 470 3.26 -12.13 -8.36
CA LEU A 470 3.51 -10.83 -8.99
C LEU A 470 3.59 -10.93 -10.52
N SER A 471 4.15 -12.01 -11.07
CA SER A 471 4.18 -12.22 -12.52
C SER A 471 2.77 -12.38 -13.13
N MET A 472 1.83 -13.00 -12.41
CA MET A 472 0.42 -13.05 -12.81
C MET A 472 -0.24 -11.66 -12.77
N LEU A 473 0.12 -10.82 -11.79
CA LEU A 473 -0.42 -9.46 -11.66
C LEU A 473 0.07 -8.51 -12.78
N GLN A 474 1.22 -8.80 -13.40
CA GLN A 474 1.78 -8.00 -14.49
C GLN A 474 0.89 -7.95 -15.74
N TYR A 475 0.03 -8.96 -15.96
CA TYR A 475 -0.97 -8.94 -17.04
C TYR A 475 -1.93 -7.75 -16.96
N ILE A 476 -2.15 -7.20 -15.76
CA ILE A 476 -3.10 -6.13 -15.47
C ILE A 476 -2.38 -4.85 -15.05
N SER A 477 -1.35 -4.96 -14.20
CA SER A 477 -0.58 -3.79 -13.70
C SER A 477 0.35 -3.19 -14.77
N ASN A 478 0.81 -3.98 -15.74
CA ASN A 478 1.69 -3.55 -16.82
C ASN A 478 1.07 -3.88 -18.19
N PRO A 479 -0.03 -3.19 -18.61
CA PRO A 479 -0.74 -3.53 -19.83
C PRO A 479 0.16 -3.49 -21.08
N ARG A 480 -0.05 -4.47 -21.97
CA ARG A 480 0.65 -4.61 -23.26
C ARG A 480 -0.37 -4.73 -24.39
N VAL A 481 0.00 -4.25 -25.58
CA VAL A 481 -0.83 -4.34 -26.79
C VAL A 481 -1.17 -5.81 -27.09
N GLU A 482 -0.20 -6.70 -26.93
CA GLU A 482 -0.31 -8.14 -27.12
C GLU A 482 -1.42 -8.80 -26.28
N HIS A 483 -1.87 -8.16 -25.19
CA HIS A 483 -2.91 -8.69 -24.31
C HIS A 483 -4.22 -7.88 -24.44
N ALA A 484 -4.40 -7.07 -25.48
CA ALA A 484 -5.53 -6.14 -25.64
C ALA A 484 -6.91 -6.79 -25.46
N VAL A 485 -7.12 -7.98 -26.01
CA VAL A 485 -8.43 -8.68 -25.89
C VAL A 485 -8.69 -9.11 -24.45
N PHE A 486 -7.68 -9.65 -23.76
CA PHE A 486 -7.75 -9.94 -22.32
C PHE A 486 -7.99 -8.67 -21.49
N LEU A 487 -7.27 -7.60 -21.79
CA LEU A 487 -7.42 -6.31 -21.12
C LEU A 487 -8.81 -5.67 -21.37
N SER A 488 -9.48 -5.97 -22.49
CA SER A 488 -10.86 -5.53 -22.71
C SER A 488 -11.85 -6.19 -21.75
N VAL A 489 -11.71 -7.49 -21.47
CA VAL A 489 -12.64 -8.26 -20.60
C VAL A 489 -12.26 -8.29 -19.12
N CYS A 490 -11.00 -8.07 -18.76
CA CYS A 490 -10.55 -8.18 -17.37
C CYS A 490 -10.89 -6.90 -16.59
N HIS A 491 -11.98 -6.93 -15.83
CA HIS A 491 -12.48 -5.80 -15.03
C HIS A 491 -12.13 -5.97 -13.55
N LEU A 492 -11.51 -4.96 -12.94
CA LEU A 492 -11.18 -4.97 -11.52
C LEU A 492 -12.45 -4.91 -10.65
N THR A 493 -13.51 -4.23 -11.08
CA THR A 493 -14.78 -4.19 -10.31
C THR A 493 -15.45 -5.55 -10.17
N ASP A 494 -15.23 -6.43 -11.15
CA ASP A 494 -15.95 -7.70 -11.25
C ASP A 494 -15.13 -8.87 -10.64
N ASN A 495 -13.81 -8.69 -10.51
CA ASN A 495 -12.84 -9.68 -10.02
C ASN A 495 -12.24 -9.25 -8.67
N GLU A 496 -12.87 -9.71 -7.60
CA GLU A 496 -12.57 -9.29 -6.22
C GLU A 496 -11.21 -9.79 -5.72
N ASN A 497 -10.84 -11.03 -6.03
CA ASN A 497 -9.58 -11.59 -5.56
C ASN A 497 -8.38 -10.91 -6.22
N ILE A 498 -8.55 -10.45 -7.47
CA ILE A 498 -7.59 -9.58 -8.15
C ILE A 498 -7.41 -8.26 -7.38
N ARG A 499 -8.50 -7.56 -7.03
CA ARG A 499 -8.42 -6.32 -6.22
C ARG A 499 -7.76 -6.55 -4.86
N ASN A 500 -8.17 -7.61 -4.18
CA ASN A 500 -7.63 -7.99 -2.88
C ASN A 500 -6.12 -8.22 -2.96
N PHE A 501 -5.62 -8.81 -4.06
CA PHE A 501 -4.19 -8.96 -4.28
C PHE A 501 -3.47 -7.64 -4.62
N PHE A 502 -4.04 -6.78 -5.48
CA PHE A 502 -3.52 -5.41 -5.68
C PHE A 502 -3.36 -4.66 -4.35
N GLU A 503 -4.38 -4.77 -3.48
CA GLU A 503 -4.38 -4.20 -2.15
C GLU A 503 -3.28 -4.80 -1.24
N ILE A 504 -3.09 -6.13 -1.23
CA ILE A 504 -2.03 -6.81 -0.46
C ILE A 504 -0.63 -6.37 -0.89
N GLN A 505 -0.45 -6.05 -2.18
CA GLN A 505 0.83 -5.61 -2.74
C GLN A 505 1.08 -4.10 -2.64
N ASP A 506 0.11 -3.33 -2.12
CA ASP A 506 0.06 -1.86 -2.16
C ASP A 506 0.28 -1.27 -3.57
N ILE A 507 -0.15 -2.03 -4.60
CA ILE A 507 -0.10 -1.58 -5.98
C ILE A 507 -1.42 -0.87 -6.28
N LYS A 508 -1.35 0.43 -6.53
CA LYS A 508 -2.52 1.21 -6.98
C LYS A 508 -2.75 0.94 -8.47
N PRO A 509 -3.94 0.49 -8.90
CA PRO A 509 -4.25 0.38 -10.31
C PRO A 509 -4.20 1.77 -10.96
N PHE A 510 -3.85 1.85 -12.25
CA PHE A 510 -3.95 3.11 -12.96
C PHE A 510 -5.42 3.46 -13.13
N VAL A 511 -5.84 4.54 -12.48
CA VAL A 511 -7.15 5.15 -12.65
C VAL A 511 -6.92 6.56 -13.17
N LEU A 512 -7.53 6.87 -14.31
CA LEU A 512 -7.57 8.23 -14.85
C LEU A 512 -8.14 9.17 -13.76
N ARG A 513 -7.52 10.32 -13.54
CA ARG A 513 -7.87 11.19 -12.40
C ARG A 513 -9.14 11.98 -12.69
N GLU A 514 -9.88 12.39 -11.66
CA GLU A 514 -11.07 13.25 -11.80
C GLU A 514 -10.79 14.54 -12.58
N SER A 515 -9.59 15.10 -12.43
CA SER A 515 -9.09 16.27 -13.18
C SER A 515 -9.03 16.06 -14.71
N PHE A 516 -9.11 14.81 -15.19
CA PHE A 516 -9.19 14.43 -16.59
C PHE A 516 -10.62 14.59 -17.13
N TYR A 517 -11.65 14.26 -16.35
CA TYR A 517 -13.07 14.30 -16.79
C TYR A 517 -13.64 15.72 -16.82
N GLY A 518 -13.17 16.59 -15.91
CA GLY A 518 -13.56 18.00 -15.85
C GLY A 518 -12.94 18.89 -16.94
N ARG A 519 -12.39 18.31 -18.01
CA ARG A 519 -11.71 19.04 -19.09
C ARG A 519 -12.09 18.48 -20.46
N LYS A 520 -11.93 19.34 -21.47
CA LYS A 520 -12.03 18.95 -22.88
C LYS A 520 -10.72 18.32 -23.34
N HIS A 521 -10.82 17.29 -24.17
CA HIS A 521 -9.67 16.60 -24.76
C HIS A 521 -9.85 16.36 -26.26
N TYR A 522 -8.73 16.25 -26.96
CA TYR A 522 -8.66 15.62 -28.27
C TYR A 522 -8.30 14.13 -28.11
N ILE A 523 -9.01 13.26 -28.83
CA ILE A 523 -8.57 11.87 -29.05
C ILE A 523 -7.75 11.88 -30.34
N GLN A 524 -6.43 11.78 -30.22
CA GLN A 524 -5.48 11.85 -31.32
C GLN A 524 -4.95 10.47 -31.66
N TRP A 525 -4.81 10.14 -32.95
CA TRP A 525 -4.16 8.91 -33.37
C TRP A 525 -2.71 8.88 -32.88
N GLY A 526 -2.25 7.71 -32.44
CA GLY A 526 -0.95 7.55 -31.81
C GLY A 526 0.25 7.72 -32.75
N LYS A 527 0.01 7.58 -34.05
CA LYS A 527 0.99 7.63 -35.14
C LYS A 527 0.93 8.96 -35.92
N SER A 528 1.80 9.07 -36.93
CA SER A 528 1.77 10.13 -37.93
C SER A 528 1.06 9.62 -39.19
N PRO A 529 0.27 10.44 -39.92
CA PRO A 529 -0.05 11.86 -39.67
C PRO A 529 -0.90 12.11 -38.41
N ASN A 530 -0.90 13.35 -37.92
CA ASN A 530 -1.67 13.77 -36.74
C ASN A 530 -3.17 13.85 -37.06
N VAL A 531 -3.84 12.70 -37.02
CA VAL A 531 -5.29 12.56 -37.15
C VAL A 531 -5.93 12.71 -35.77
N LYS A 532 -6.99 13.49 -35.66
CA LYS A 532 -7.85 13.58 -34.47
C LYS A 532 -9.23 13.02 -34.78
N LEU A 533 -9.89 12.40 -33.80
CA LEU A 533 -11.31 12.09 -33.93
C LEU A 533 -12.11 13.39 -33.94
N GLN A 534 -13.12 13.45 -34.79
CA GLN A 534 -14.17 14.45 -34.81
C GLN A 534 -15.54 13.77 -34.93
N MET A 535 -16.55 14.40 -34.35
CA MET A 535 -17.94 14.08 -34.60
C MET A 535 -18.49 14.98 -35.71
N GLN A 536 -19.38 14.47 -36.58
CA GLN A 536 -19.94 15.23 -37.71
C GLN A 536 -21.45 15.49 -37.55
N SER A 537 -21.87 16.75 -37.66
CA SER A 537 -23.27 17.17 -37.45
C SER A 537 -24.29 16.61 -38.43
N PHE A 538 -23.94 16.50 -39.71
CA PHE A 538 -24.91 16.19 -40.78
C PHE A 538 -24.99 14.70 -41.12
N SER A 539 -23.93 13.96 -40.87
CA SER A 539 -23.83 12.53 -41.15
C SER A 539 -24.04 11.66 -39.91
N TYR A 540 -24.05 12.26 -38.71
CA TYR A 540 -23.98 11.57 -37.42
C TYR A 540 -22.82 10.57 -37.30
N LYS A 541 -21.75 10.75 -38.09
CA LYS A 541 -20.58 9.85 -38.06
C LYS A 541 -19.48 10.36 -37.15
N VAL A 542 -18.71 9.41 -36.61
CA VAL A 542 -17.38 9.66 -36.07
C VAL A 542 -16.34 9.42 -37.16
N SER A 543 -15.33 10.27 -37.24
CA SER A 543 -14.31 10.23 -38.30
C SER A 543 -12.99 10.81 -37.82
N GLY A 544 -11.90 10.50 -38.51
CA GLY A 544 -10.63 11.21 -38.43
C GLY A 544 -10.67 12.56 -39.15
N THR A 545 -9.81 13.49 -38.72
CA THR A 545 -9.51 14.75 -39.40
C THR A 545 -8.09 15.20 -39.10
N TYR A 546 -7.47 15.92 -40.03
CA TYR A 546 -6.19 16.60 -39.81
C TYR A 546 -6.35 17.97 -39.15
N ALA A 547 -7.54 18.55 -39.21
CA ALA A 547 -7.83 19.86 -38.64
C ALA A 547 -8.10 19.79 -37.13
N VAL A 548 -7.73 20.83 -36.41
CA VAL A 548 -8.18 21.04 -35.02
C VAL A 548 -9.42 21.92 -35.07
N THR A 549 -10.55 21.41 -34.57
CA THR A 549 -11.82 22.13 -34.51
C THR A 549 -12.55 21.78 -33.21
N ASP A 550 -13.55 22.59 -32.85
CA ASP A 550 -14.48 22.32 -31.73
C ASP A 550 -15.19 20.96 -31.83
N LYS A 551 -15.35 20.42 -33.05
CA LYS A 551 -15.89 19.07 -33.30
C LYS A 551 -14.99 17.93 -32.84
N CYS A 552 -13.72 18.22 -32.56
CA CYS A 552 -12.73 17.26 -32.08
C CYS A 552 -12.65 17.21 -30.54
N GLU A 553 -13.38 18.08 -29.85
CA GLU A 553 -13.34 18.23 -28.40
C GLU A 553 -14.35 17.30 -27.72
N PHE A 554 -13.87 16.50 -26.77
CA PHE A 554 -14.68 15.54 -26.02
C PHE A 554 -14.52 15.69 -24.51
N TYR A 555 -15.59 15.39 -23.79
CA TYR A 555 -15.59 15.12 -22.35
C TYR A 555 -15.69 13.62 -22.11
N PHE A 556 -14.90 13.09 -21.18
CA PHE A 556 -15.02 11.71 -20.72
C PHE A 556 -15.87 11.68 -19.45
N ILE A 557 -17.05 11.06 -19.49
CA ILE A 557 -17.94 10.96 -18.32
C ILE A 557 -17.82 9.56 -17.73
N SER A 558 -17.51 9.46 -16.45
CA SER A 558 -17.34 8.15 -15.81
C SER A 558 -18.65 7.38 -15.70
N VAL A 559 -18.60 6.07 -15.96
CA VAL A 559 -19.69 5.16 -15.65
C VAL A 559 -19.62 4.85 -14.16
N ASN A 560 -20.63 5.32 -13.40
CA ASN A 560 -20.71 5.18 -11.95
C ASN A 560 -20.43 3.74 -11.47
N GLY A 561 -19.46 3.59 -10.56
CA GLY A 561 -19.03 2.31 -10.00
C GLY A 561 -18.05 1.53 -10.90
N ARG A 562 -17.61 2.11 -12.02
CA ARG A 562 -16.63 1.52 -12.97
C ARG A 562 -15.37 2.38 -13.15
N GLU A 563 -15.12 3.30 -12.22
CA GLU A 563 -13.97 4.20 -12.21
C GLU A 563 -12.65 3.41 -12.22
N MET A 564 -12.55 2.35 -11.40
CA MET A 564 -11.38 1.48 -11.30
C MET A 564 -11.05 0.71 -12.59
N ASP A 565 -12.02 0.54 -13.49
CA ASP A 565 -11.83 -0.14 -14.77
C ASP A 565 -11.43 0.81 -15.91
N ASN A 566 -11.41 2.11 -15.65
CA ASN A 566 -11.34 3.17 -16.64
C ASN A 566 -12.46 3.09 -17.70
N ILE A 567 -13.73 2.99 -17.27
CA ILE A 567 -14.89 2.98 -18.18
C ILE A 567 -15.57 4.35 -18.23
N TYR A 568 -15.68 4.90 -19.45
CA TYR A 568 -16.24 6.22 -19.72
C TYR A 568 -17.21 6.21 -20.91
N TYR A 569 -18.14 7.15 -20.88
CA TYR A 569 -18.80 7.66 -22.08
C TYR A 569 -17.90 8.73 -22.72
N ILE A 570 -17.81 8.76 -24.05
CA ILE A 570 -17.10 9.81 -24.78
C ILE A 570 -18.15 10.78 -25.34
N ARG A 571 -18.37 11.90 -24.64
CA ARG A 571 -19.40 12.91 -24.99
C ARG A 571 -18.78 14.04 -25.81
N SER A 572 -19.47 14.53 -26.84
CA SER A 572 -19.02 15.73 -27.56
C SER A 572 -19.07 16.96 -26.65
N ALA A 573 -18.07 17.83 -26.74
CA ALA A 573 -18.10 19.14 -26.09
C ALA A 573 -18.83 20.21 -26.95
N ARG A 574 -19.16 19.90 -28.21
CA ARG A 574 -19.92 20.78 -29.12
C ARG A 574 -21.41 20.45 -29.17
N TRP A 575 -21.76 19.16 -29.10
CA TRP A 575 -23.14 18.69 -29.08
C TRP A 575 -23.36 17.86 -27.81
N GLU A 576 -23.71 18.52 -26.71
CA GLU A 576 -23.65 17.93 -25.37
C GLU A 576 -24.58 16.72 -25.15
N ASP A 577 -25.62 16.56 -25.96
CA ASP A 577 -26.49 15.38 -25.92
C ASP A 577 -25.90 14.15 -26.62
N TYR A 578 -24.80 14.30 -27.37
CA TYR A 578 -24.26 13.25 -28.24
C TYR A 578 -22.96 12.62 -27.71
N TYR A 579 -22.87 11.31 -27.92
CA TYR A 579 -21.80 10.43 -27.47
C TYR A 579 -21.24 9.65 -28.66
N ILE A 580 -19.98 9.21 -28.58
CA ILE A 580 -19.45 8.18 -29.49
C ILE A 580 -20.05 6.84 -29.08
N GLY A 581 -20.90 6.28 -29.95
CA GLY A 581 -21.33 4.90 -29.88
C GLY A 581 -20.61 4.06 -30.93
N MET A 582 -20.40 2.79 -30.63
CA MET A 582 -20.23 1.76 -31.64
C MET A 582 -21.54 0.98 -31.79
N SER A 583 -21.75 0.31 -32.92
CA SER A 583 -22.82 -0.66 -33.13
C SER A 583 -22.27 -2.07 -33.35
N GLU A 584 -23.14 -3.09 -33.37
CA GLU A 584 -22.75 -4.51 -33.44
C GLU A 584 -21.96 -4.88 -34.71
N ASN A 585 -22.15 -4.15 -35.81
CA ASN A 585 -21.37 -4.33 -37.04
C ASN A 585 -20.04 -3.54 -37.05
N GLY A 586 -19.68 -2.88 -35.95
CA GLY A 586 -18.47 -2.07 -35.83
C GLY A 586 -18.59 -0.63 -36.35
N SER A 587 -19.74 -0.16 -36.85
CA SER A 587 -19.90 1.26 -37.21
C SER A 587 -19.72 2.15 -35.97
N CYS A 588 -19.08 3.31 -36.13
CA CYS A 588 -18.81 4.26 -35.05
C CYS A 588 -19.50 5.60 -35.33
N ASP A 589 -20.54 5.89 -34.57
CA ASP A 589 -21.52 6.93 -34.88
C ASP A 589 -21.86 7.78 -33.64
N ALA A 590 -22.51 8.92 -33.88
CA ALA A 590 -22.93 9.89 -32.89
C ALA A 590 -24.31 9.51 -32.34
N VAL A 591 -24.36 9.02 -31.11
CA VAL A 591 -25.55 8.50 -30.45
C VAL A 591 -26.02 9.51 -29.39
N ASN A 592 -27.32 9.87 -29.39
CA ASN A 592 -27.88 10.81 -28.40
C ASN A 592 -28.42 10.15 -27.13
N ASN A 593 -28.50 8.81 -27.10
CA ASN A 593 -28.97 8.06 -25.94
C ASN A 593 -27.80 7.41 -25.16
N LYS A 594 -27.43 7.99 -24.02
CA LYS A 594 -26.38 7.45 -23.12
C LYS A 594 -26.67 6.06 -22.53
N HIS A 595 -27.87 5.52 -22.72
CA HIS A 595 -28.27 4.18 -22.25
C HIS A 595 -28.30 3.14 -23.38
N GLU A 596 -27.96 3.53 -24.61
CA GLU A 596 -27.84 2.61 -25.74
C GLU A 596 -26.67 1.62 -25.55
N LYS A 597 -26.69 0.48 -26.25
CA LYS A 597 -25.54 -0.42 -26.28
C LYS A 597 -24.42 0.23 -27.08
N GLY A 598 -23.18 0.06 -26.64
CA GLY A 598 -21.99 0.47 -27.40
C GLY A 598 -21.45 1.87 -27.10
N VAL A 599 -22.10 2.65 -26.24
CA VAL A 599 -21.62 3.99 -25.84
C VAL A 599 -20.63 3.97 -24.65
N LYS A 600 -20.41 2.81 -24.04
CA LYS A 600 -19.51 2.60 -22.90
C LYS A 600 -18.17 2.07 -23.39
N TRP A 601 -17.10 2.81 -23.11
CA TRP A 601 -15.75 2.53 -23.59
C TRP A 601 -14.77 2.32 -22.45
N LYS A 602 -13.97 1.25 -22.53
CA LYS A 602 -12.84 1.00 -21.64
C LYS A 602 -11.58 1.63 -22.19
N PHE A 603 -10.85 2.35 -21.35
CA PHE A 603 -9.57 2.97 -21.68
C PHE A 603 -8.43 2.21 -20.99
N VAL A 604 -7.66 1.44 -21.75
CA VAL A 604 -6.51 0.71 -21.20
C VAL A 604 -5.23 1.48 -21.51
N PRO A 605 -4.51 2.00 -20.49
CA PRO A 605 -3.28 2.76 -20.68
C PRO A 605 -2.11 1.83 -21.03
N LEU A 606 -1.26 2.29 -21.95
CA LEU A 606 -0.04 1.63 -22.38
C LEU A 606 1.14 2.54 -22.07
N GLY A 607 2.16 2.00 -21.42
CA GLY A 607 3.30 2.79 -20.97
C GLY A 607 2.89 3.81 -19.90
N ILE A 608 2.26 3.36 -18.82
CA ILE A 608 1.77 4.18 -17.69
C ILE A 608 2.84 5.14 -17.12
N ASN A 609 4.12 4.80 -17.24
CA ASN A 609 5.26 5.61 -16.76
C ASN A 609 5.77 6.64 -17.80
N LEU A 610 5.12 6.78 -18.95
CA LEU A 610 5.46 7.76 -19.99
C LEU A 610 4.69 9.07 -19.74
N GLU A 611 5.32 10.19 -20.11
CA GLU A 611 4.72 11.54 -20.03
C GLU A 611 3.41 11.66 -20.84
N HIS A 612 3.31 10.89 -21.93
CA HIS A 612 2.11 10.77 -22.76
C HIS A 612 1.80 9.28 -23.00
N PRO A 613 1.00 8.64 -22.12
CA PRO A 613 0.61 7.25 -22.31
C PRO A 613 -0.27 7.10 -23.55
N MET A 614 -0.13 5.95 -24.22
CA MET A 614 -1.01 5.56 -25.32
C MET A 614 -2.21 4.80 -24.74
N PHE A 615 -3.34 4.77 -25.44
CA PHE A 615 -4.57 4.14 -24.97
C PHE A 615 -5.12 3.17 -26.01
N ILE A 616 -5.51 2.00 -25.53
CA ILE A 616 -6.45 1.10 -26.21
C ILE A 616 -7.85 1.55 -25.79
N ILE A 617 -8.74 1.75 -26.76
CA ILE A 617 -10.14 2.11 -26.51
C ILE A 617 -11.01 0.96 -27.01
N SER A 618 -11.71 0.25 -26.11
CA SER A 618 -12.49 -0.95 -26.43
C SER A 618 -13.94 -0.83 -25.95
N SER A 619 -14.89 -1.43 -26.66
CA SER A 619 -16.29 -1.43 -26.23
C SER A 619 -16.54 -2.42 -25.10
N ILE A 620 -17.36 -2.00 -24.14
CA ILE A 620 -17.86 -2.86 -23.06
C ILE A 620 -18.93 -3.83 -23.56
N ASP A 621 -19.78 -3.39 -24.50
CA ASP A 621 -20.90 -4.21 -24.98
C ASP A 621 -20.46 -5.21 -26.06
N TRP A 622 -19.35 -4.95 -26.76
CA TRP A 622 -18.66 -5.93 -27.63
C TRP A 622 -17.15 -6.00 -27.31
N PRO A 623 -16.76 -6.68 -26.21
CA PRO A 623 -15.35 -6.86 -25.85
C PRO A 623 -14.55 -7.51 -26.98
N GLY A 624 -13.27 -7.16 -27.10
CA GLY A 624 -12.43 -7.55 -28.23
C GLY A 624 -12.64 -6.74 -29.51
N ASN A 625 -13.64 -5.85 -29.59
CA ASN A 625 -13.66 -4.79 -30.60
C ASN A 625 -13.00 -3.52 -30.05
N PHE A 626 -12.18 -2.89 -30.88
CA PHE A 626 -11.38 -1.71 -30.55
C PHE A 626 -11.68 -0.56 -31.50
N LEU A 627 -11.76 0.66 -30.98
CA LEU A 627 -11.88 1.86 -31.79
C LEU A 627 -10.60 2.04 -32.62
N CYS A 628 -10.73 1.99 -33.94
CA CYS A 628 -9.60 2.04 -34.88
C CYS A 628 -9.85 3.01 -36.01
N LEU A 629 -8.77 3.63 -36.48
CA LEU A 629 -8.75 4.33 -37.76
C LEU A 629 -8.67 3.31 -38.91
N GLU A 630 -9.36 3.53 -40.02
CA GLU A 630 -9.19 2.69 -41.22
C GLU A 630 -7.94 3.07 -42.01
N SER A 631 -7.61 2.27 -43.02
CA SER A 631 -6.44 2.47 -43.90
C SER A 631 -6.53 3.72 -44.78
N ASP A 632 -7.70 4.35 -44.90
CA ASP A 632 -7.89 5.65 -45.54
C ASP A 632 -7.43 6.83 -44.66
N GLY A 633 -7.14 6.59 -43.39
CA GLY A 633 -6.72 7.60 -42.42
C GLY A 633 -7.84 8.54 -41.94
N LEU A 634 -9.11 8.29 -42.29
CA LEU A 634 -10.24 9.18 -42.02
C LEU A 634 -11.53 8.45 -41.58
N SER A 635 -11.77 7.22 -42.01
CA SER A 635 -12.88 6.41 -41.53
C SER A 635 -12.53 5.77 -40.19
N VAL A 636 -13.53 5.58 -39.32
CA VAL A 636 -13.37 5.09 -37.95
C VAL A 636 -14.36 3.94 -37.72
N LYS A 637 -13.89 2.85 -37.14
CA LYS A 637 -14.70 1.66 -36.85
C LYS A 637 -14.25 0.90 -35.62
N GLY A 638 -15.06 -0.05 -35.20
CA GLY A 638 -14.64 -1.23 -34.45
C GLY A 638 -13.83 -2.18 -35.31
N GLU A 639 -12.71 -2.62 -34.78
CA GLU A 639 -11.89 -3.69 -35.34
C GLU A 639 -11.64 -4.76 -34.29
N SER A 640 -11.77 -6.02 -34.68
CA SER A 640 -11.52 -7.21 -33.84
C SER A 640 -10.29 -8.00 -34.28
N HIS A 641 -9.81 -7.79 -35.51
CA HIS A 641 -8.57 -8.43 -35.99
C HIS A 641 -7.37 -7.78 -35.31
N PHE A 642 -6.67 -8.57 -34.50
CA PHE A 642 -5.56 -8.10 -33.65
C PHE A 642 -4.49 -7.32 -34.44
N GLU A 643 -4.08 -7.79 -35.62
CA GLU A 643 -3.04 -7.12 -36.42
C GLU A 643 -3.50 -5.74 -36.95
N ASN A 644 -4.75 -5.63 -37.41
CA ASN A 644 -5.31 -4.34 -37.85
C ASN A 644 -5.38 -3.35 -36.67
N PHE A 645 -5.89 -3.82 -35.52
CA PHE A 645 -5.95 -3.06 -34.28
C PHE A 645 -4.55 -2.61 -33.82
N LYS A 646 -3.55 -3.50 -33.83
CA LYS A 646 -2.17 -3.21 -33.43
C LYS A 646 -1.55 -2.08 -34.25
N VAL A 647 -1.95 -1.94 -35.50
CA VAL A 647 -1.49 -0.84 -36.37
C VAL A 647 -2.31 0.44 -36.14
N ASN A 648 -3.63 0.36 -35.99
CA ASN A 648 -4.50 1.54 -36.13
C ASN A 648 -5.31 1.95 -34.88
N GLY A 649 -5.40 1.12 -33.84
CA GLY A 649 -6.27 1.31 -32.67
C GLY A 649 -5.58 1.87 -31.42
N LEU A 650 -4.42 2.50 -31.57
CA LEU A 650 -3.67 3.09 -30.46
C LEU A 650 -3.81 4.62 -30.50
N TRP A 651 -4.31 5.20 -29.41
CA TRP A 651 -4.67 6.60 -29.31
C TRP A 651 -3.85 7.35 -28.25
N LYS A 652 -3.78 8.67 -28.37
CA LYS A 652 -3.31 9.60 -27.35
C LYS A 652 -4.49 10.45 -26.93
N ILE A 653 -4.56 10.79 -25.65
CA ILE A 653 -5.54 11.75 -25.15
C ILE A 653 -4.77 13.02 -24.80
N CYS A 654 -5.13 14.12 -25.44
CA CYS A 654 -4.42 15.40 -25.35
C CYS A 654 -5.35 16.46 -24.76
N ASP A 655 -4.92 17.17 -23.70
CA ASP A 655 -5.64 18.34 -23.18
C ASP A 655 -5.88 19.36 -24.31
N VAL A 656 -7.05 19.99 -24.33
CA VAL A 656 -7.27 21.21 -25.11
C VAL A 656 -6.56 22.36 -24.38
N GLU A 657 -5.59 23.00 -25.04
CA GLU A 657 -4.92 24.17 -24.47
C GLU A 657 -5.94 25.28 -24.19
N ARG A 658 -5.94 25.81 -22.96
CA ARG A 658 -6.69 27.04 -22.66
C ARG A 658 -5.95 28.20 -23.31
N GLU A 659 -6.62 28.95 -24.17
CA GLU A 659 -6.21 30.32 -24.46
C GLU A 659 -6.06 31.03 -23.12
N SER A 660 -4.86 31.55 -22.86
CA SER A 660 -4.65 32.41 -21.70
C SER A 660 -5.49 33.66 -21.90
N GLU A 661 -6.44 33.89 -20.97
CA GLU A 661 -7.18 35.16 -20.88
C GLU A 661 -6.14 36.29 -20.81
N THR A 662 -6.00 37.02 -21.91
CA THR A 662 -5.15 38.20 -21.94
C THR A 662 -5.79 39.23 -21.01
N PRO A 663 -5.07 39.75 -20.01
CA PRO A 663 -5.62 40.81 -19.17
C PRO A 663 -6.01 41.97 -20.09
N GLY A 664 -7.29 42.35 -20.04
CA GLY A 664 -7.87 43.31 -20.98
C GLY A 664 -7.01 44.56 -21.09
N LEU A 665 -6.58 44.87 -22.31
CA LEU A 665 -5.87 46.11 -22.60
C LEU A 665 -6.88 47.26 -22.42
N ASN A 666 -6.88 47.88 -21.24
CA ASN A 666 -7.71 49.05 -20.94
C ASN A 666 -7.37 50.18 -21.90
N SER A 667 -8.25 50.40 -22.90
CA SER A 667 -8.20 51.55 -23.79
C SER A 667 -8.72 52.80 -23.06
N ALA A 668 -7.83 53.44 -22.30
CA ALA A 668 -8.06 54.77 -21.74
C ALA A 668 -6.75 55.58 -21.74
N ASN A 669 -6.78 56.74 -22.42
CA ASN A 669 -5.67 57.67 -22.69
C ASN A 669 -4.64 57.09 -23.70
N VAL A 670 -4.32 57.73 -24.82
CA VAL A 670 -4.44 59.16 -25.23
C VAL A 670 -5.20 59.29 -26.55
#